data_AF-A0A2J0HNV2-F1
#
_entry.id   AF-A0A2J0HNV2-F1
#
_cell.length_a   1.000
_cell.length_b   1.000
_cell.length_c   1.000
_cell.angle_alpha   90.00
_cell.angle_beta   90.00
_cell.angle_gamma   90.00
#
_symmetry.space_group_name_H-M   'P 1'
#
loop_
_entity.id
_entity.type
_entity.pdbx_description
1 polymer ?
#
loop_
_entity_poly.entity_id
_entity_poly.type
_entity_poly.pdbx_seq_one_letter_code
_entity_poly.pdbx_strand_id
1 'polypeptide(L)'
;MGTLETKFSQVATGTKNEEKEESMVEKKSAEDTEAGISPEQVEIFAKEKENEITKVGENAVSEGKQEFENAIQAGTKLELKKEEIDQVAEEMQVGKNLQTKQEEIDALTKESKEKISKIVEVQPESAQEEKIAEKVEEQPESIEKKSAEKTETQPKYSEEEARKNWKTLSMEEKMAYCDPKIVSKEMNDDLQLKNSPESKSFSSESFSENSEVVNENIRNLVEGYIGESKISPEYGEKIRKSTEDYINLISKAQKEGSVAENLKAVDIQKISEDIVNKMVYQNRESFKRGLGDHGVRHIIDGNITEAMKMVDEYNKANPEKQLNSLDRLKIMTIHFNHDMGYTVGVNRKGFESTGDHKYFSQKLFEGQEDMYGNLFGEKDLKQIGETIKTHDEAQTDFEKQPFESIVRLSDNMGLFSDSKLPEIFYSVPENMAVLQKIDLARKSGQSIDGLKEKLKENVMKQEGFDEDTRKALINAAEEINKMAPDFNLGMLAGKLDGYEMQGSKMIVNIRESDMHKQIQDLFELNQKQFVKALDSYGIKLDKMETTFDQYVKIDADGTKYVELPMSEGEPALRFNFLPEDLNKKDERNAEVKKKFAETATEWAGINIRAEINSAMKELKESKEARTSENIDSVSFELQAQLDDKKVSAEDREQMSSLISNLKSSLDNEEEFTEKLNQLRKFLTKKEKDFLAVK
;
A
#
# COMPACT_ATOMS: atom_id res chain seq x y z
N MET A 1 -46.83 -0.44 -20.23
CA MET A 1 -47.09 -0.38 -21.69
C MET A 1 -48.04 0.77 -21.95
N GLY A 2 -47.57 1.81 -22.64
CA GLY A 2 -48.35 2.98 -23.04
C GLY A 2 -47.72 4.29 -22.59
N THR A 3 -47.31 5.09 -23.59
CA THR A 3 -46.95 6.52 -23.60
C THR A 3 -45.58 6.95 -23.07
N LEU A 4 -44.56 6.88 -23.94
CA LEU A 4 -43.40 7.78 -23.96
C LEU A 4 -42.71 7.73 -25.36
N GLU A 5 -43.46 7.98 -26.42
CA GLU A 5 -42.92 8.22 -27.77
C GLU A 5 -43.51 9.51 -28.30
N THR A 6 -42.84 10.64 -28.07
CA THR A 6 -42.79 11.84 -28.94
C THR A 6 -42.12 12.98 -28.19
N LYS A 7 -40.79 13.09 -28.27
CA LYS A 7 -40.05 14.35 -28.05
C LYS A 7 -38.55 14.30 -28.39
N PHE A 8 -38.13 13.62 -29.45
CA PHE A 8 -36.79 13.86 -30.02
C PHE A 8 -36.82 13.72 -31.55
N SER A 9 -37.21 14.81 -32.21
CA SER A 9 -37.04 15.00 -33.65
C SER A 9 -37.01 16.50 -33.89
N GLN A 10 -35.80 17.07 -33.93
CA GLN A 10 -35.40 18.26 -34.69
C GLN A 10 -34.05 18.79 -34.16
N VAL A 11 -32.93 18.28 -34.66
CA VAL A 11 -31.76 19.06 -35.13
C VAL A 11 -30.94 18.12 -36.03
N ALA A 12 -31.31 18.02 -37.31
CA ALA A 12 -30.45 17.43 -38.34
C ALA A 12 -30.85 18.00 -39.70
N THR A 13 -30.37 19.21 -40.00
CA THR A 13 -30.36 19.73 -41.36
C THR A 13 -29.03 20.44 -41.63
N GLY A 14 -28.19 19.74 -42.39
CA GLY A 14 -27.48 20.30 -43.53
C GLY A 14 -26.16 21.04 -43.26
N THR A 15 -25.06 20.40 -43.63
CA THR A 15 -24.15 20.92 -44.68
C THR A 15 -23.34 19.76 -45.25
N LYS A 16 -23.69 19.36 -46.48
CA LYS A 16 -22.79 18.60 -47.36
C LYS A 16 -21.73 19.57 -47.85
N ASN A 17 -20.47 19.31 -47.53
CA ASN A 17 -19.36 19.82 -48.33
C ASN A 17 -18.83 18.67 -49.18
N GLU A 18 -19.04 18.83 -50.48
CA GLU A 18 -18.31 18.17 -51.55
C GLU A 18 -16.87 18.71 -51.52
N GLU A 19 -15.87 17.84 -51.35
CA GLU A 19 -14.52 18.14 -51.85
C GLU A 19 -14.01 16.98 -52.71
N LYS A 20 -13.82 17.37 -53.97
CA LYS A 20 -13.22 16.74 -55.14
C LYS A 20 -12.13 15.69 -54.86
N GLU A 21 -12.35 14.51 -55.44
CA GLU A 21 -11.28 13.69 -56.00
C GLU A 21 -10.54 14.48 -57.09
N GLU A 22 -9.27 14.80 -56.87
CA GLU A 22 -8.32 15.10 -57.94
C GLU A 22 -7.32 13.95 -58.07
N SER A 23 -7.48 13.23 -59.17
CA SER A 23 -6.53 12.28 -59.72
C SER A 23 -5.26 13.02 -60.19
N MET A 24 -4.10 12.66 -59.66
CA MET A 24 -2.84 12.78 -60.39
C MET A 24 -1.97 11.56 -60.11
N VAL A 25 -2.20 10.53 -60.93
CA VAL A 25 -1.19 9.49 -61.19
C VAL A 25 -0.26 10.05 -62.28
N GLU A 26 0.80 10.72 -61.86
CA GLU A 26 1.96 10.94 -62.73
C GLU A 26 2.96 9.79 -62.51
N LYS A 27 3.08 8.94 -63.54
CA LYS A 27 4.20 8.02 -63.69
C LYS A 27 5.49 8.85 -63.84
N LYS A 28 6.30 8.91 -62.78
CA LYS A 28 7.72 9.23 -62.90
C LYS A 28 8.54 7.94 -62.94
N SER A 29 9.47 7.96 -63.89
CA SER A 29 10.39 6.91 -64.30
C SER A 29 11.30 6.43 -63.18
N ALA A 30 11.61 5.13 -63.22
CA ALA A 30 12.39 4.38 -62.24
C ALA A 30 13.91 4.51 -62.39
N GLU A 31 14.43 5.72 -62.63
CA GLU A 31 15.87 5.98 -62.68
C GLU A 31 16.16 7.26 -61.90
N ASP A 32 17.13 7.18 -60.98
CA ASP A 32 17.60 8.18 -60.01
C ASP A 32 16.85 8.29 -58.66
N THR A 33 17.23 7.45 -57.67
CA THR A 33 17.58 7.86 -56.28
C THR A 33 17.87 6.64 -55.38
N GLU A 34 19.10 6.13 -55.39
CA GLU A 34 19.66 5.41 -54.23
C GLU A 34 20.28 6.45 -53.27
N ALA A 35 19.42 7.19 -52.57
CA ALA A 35 19.83 7.89 -51.36
C ALA A 35 19.28 7.07 -50.19
N GLY A 36 20.16 6.27 -49.57
CA GLY A 36 19.78 5.45 -48.41
C GLY A 36 19.21 6.34 -47.30
N ILE A 37 18.04 5.95 -46.78
CA ILE A 37 17.43 6.59 -45.61
C ILE A 37 18.37 6.38 -44.42
N SER A 38 18.82 7.47 -43.79
CA SER A 38 19.74 7.37 -42.65
C SER A 38 19.00 6.86 -41.39
N PRO A 39 19.71 6.24 -40.43
CA PRO A 39 19.11 5.87 -39.14
C PRO A 39 18.41 7.03 -38.42
N GLU A 40 18.95 8.26 -38.54
CA GLU A 40 18.31 9.48 -38.00
C GLU A 40 16.96 9.78 -38.67
N GLN A 41 16.81 9.53 -39.98
CA GLN A 41 15.53 9.73 -40.67
C GLN A 41 14.48 8.69 -40.24
N VAL A 42 14.91 7.46 -39.90
CA VAL A 42 14.03 6.43 -39.32
C VAL A 42 13.60 6.81 -37.90
N GLU A 43 14.51 7.35 -37.10
CA GLU A 43 14.20 7.81 -35.73
C GLU A 43 13.26 9.02 -35.74
N ILE A 44 13.46 9.98 -36.64
CA ILE A 44 12.57 11.14 -36.83
C ILE A 44 11.17 10.66 -37.22
N PHE A 45 11.06 9.74 -38.19
CA PHE A 45 9.77 9.20 -38.62
C PHE A 45 9.06 8.41 -37.49
N ALA A 46 9.81 7.64 -36.70
CA ALA A 46 9.25 6.92 -35.56
C ALA A 46 8.69 7.89 -34.50
N LYS A 47 9.43 8.95 -34.17
CA LYS A 47 8.99 10.00 -33.23
C LYS A 47 7.78 10.79 -33.76
N GLU A 48 7.74 11.10 -35.06
CA GLU A 48 6.57 11.75 -35.67
C GLU A 48 5.30 10.90 -35.56
N LYS A 49 5.42 9.58 -35.78
CA LYS A 49 4.29 8.65 -35.67
C LYS A 49 3.86 8.39 -34.22
N GLU A 50 4.81 8.30 -33.30
CA GLU A 50 4.52 8.22 -31.86
C GLU A 50 3.74 9.45 -31.38
N ASN A 51 4.14 10.65 -31.81
CA ASN A 51 3.42 11.88 -31.50
C ASN A 51 2.02 11.92 -32.12
N GLU A 52 1.84 11.40 -33.34
CA GLU A 52 0.53 11.31 -34.00
C GLU A 52 -0.42 10.36 -33.26
N ILE A 53 0.07 9.17 -32.87
CA ILE A 53 -0.69 8.19 -32.07
C ILE A 53 -1.07 8.78 -30.71
N THR A 54 -0.11 9.42 -30.03
CA THR A 54 -0.34 10.08 -28.74
C THR A 54 -1.42 11.14 -28.85
N LYS A 55 -1.34 12.01 -29.86
CA LYS A 55 -2.32 13.07 -30.09
C LYS A 55 -3.72 12.54 -30.41
N VAL A 56 -3.82 11.45 -31.18
CA VAL A 56 -5.11 10.78 -31.46
C VAL A 56 -5.70 10.18 -30.18
N GLY A 57 -4.87 9.54 -29.35
CA GLY A 57 -5.28 9.00 -28.06
C GLY A 57 -5.75 10.06 -27.06
N GLU A 58 -5.01 11.16 -26.92
CA GLU A 58 -5.37 12.30 -26.06
C GLU A 58 -6.70 12.95 -26.47
N ASN A 59 -6.90 13.15 -27.78
CA ASN A 59 -8.16 13.69 -28.31
C ASN A 59 -9.35 12.75 -28.02
N ALA A 60 -9.18 11.43 -28.23
CA ALA A 60 -10.23 10.45 -27.97
C ALA A 60 -10.63 10.38 -26.48
N VAL A 61 -9.64 10.46 -25.57
CA VAL A 61 -9.90 10.50 -24.12
C VAL A 61 -10.60 11.80 -23.72
N SER A 62 -10.17 12.94 -24.28
CA SER A 62 -10.81 14.24 -24.02
C SER A 62 -12.25 14.29 -24.52
N GLU A 63 -12.52 13.79 -25.72
CA GLU A 63 -13.87 13.72 -26.30
C GLU A 63 -14.79 12.79 -25.51
N GLY A 64 -14.31 11.59 -25.16
CA GLY A 64 -15.09 10.64 -24.34
C GLY A 64 -15.40 11.16 -22.94
N LYS A 65 -14.46 11.89 -22.33
CA LYS A 65 -14.69 12.56 -21.03
C LYS A 65 -15.75 13.66 -21.14
N GLN A 66 -15.70 14.48 -22.19
CA GLN A 66 -16.68 15.54 -22.42
C GLN A 66 -18.09 14.96 -22.68
N GLU A 67 -18.20 13.88 -23.45
CA GLU A 67 -19.48 13.19 -23.69
C GLU A 67 -20.07 12.63 -22.39
N PHE A 68 -19.24 12.03 -21.54
CA PHE A 68 -19.66 11.51 -20.24
C PHE A 68 -20.08 12.60 -19.27
N GLU A 69 -19.34 13.72 -19.21
CA GLU A 69 -19.72 14.88 -18.40
C GLU A 69 -21.04 15.51 -18.87
N ASN A 70 -21.26 15.58 -20.19
CA ASN A 70 -22.53 16.03 -20.77
C ASN A 70 -23.69 15.09 -20.39
N ALA A 71 -23.47 13.77 -20.36
CA ALA A 71 -24.46 12.77 -19.93
C ALA A 71 -24.81 12.91 -18.44
N ILE A 72 -23.80 13.09 -17.56
CA ILE A 72 -24.01 13.36 -16.13
C ILE A 72 -24.80 14.66 -15.93
N GLN A 73 -24.44 15.72 -16.67
CA GLN A 73 -25.10 17.02 -16.54
C GLN A 73 -26.56 16.96 -17.01
N ALA A 74 -26.84 16.21 -18.08
CA ALA A 74 -28.20 15.95 -18.55
C ALA A 74 -29.02 15.13 -17.55
N GLY A 75 -28.44 14.06 -16.98
CA GLY A 75 -29.10 13.21 -15.98
C GLY A 75 -29.37 13.93 -14.65
N THR A 76 -28.42 14.74 -14.18
CA THR A 76 -28.59 15.57 -12.96
C THR A 76 -29.69 16.60 -13.12
N LYS A 77 -29.84 17.19 -14.32
CA LYS A 77 -30.91 18.15 -14.63
C LYS A 77 -32.30 17.50 -14.70
N LEU A 78 -32.37 16.18 -14.85
CA LEU A 78 -33.59 15.39 -14.92
C LEU A 78 -33.87 14.59 -13.63
N GLU A 79 -33.07 14.78 -12.58
CA GLU A 79 -33.16 14.05 -11.29
C GLU A 79 -33.12 12.52 -11.44
N LEU A 80 -32.38 12.01 -12.44
CA LEU A 80 -32.23 10.58 -12.68
C LEU A 80 -31.37 9.92 -11.60
N LYS A 81 -31.69 8.68 -11.25
CA LYS A 81 -30.85 7.84 -10.40
C LYS A 81 -29.59 7.43 -11.16
N LYS A 82 -28.54 7.06 -10.43
CA LYS A 82 -27.23 6.71 -11.02
C LYS A 82 -27.34 5.60 -12.07
N GLU A 83 -28.18 4.60 -11.82
CA GLU A 83 -28.41 3.48 -12.73
C GLU A 83 -29.04 3.93 -14.06
N GLU A 84 -29.87 4.98 -14.02
CA GLU A 84 -30.49 5.57 -15.21
C GLU A 84 -29.51 6.50 -15.96
N ILE A 85 -28.60 7.17 -15.25
CA ILE A 85 -27.49 7.94 -15.85
C ILE A 85 -26.55 7.01 -16.61
N ASP A 86 -26.21 5.86 -16.01
CA ASP A 86 -25.36 4.85 -16.62
C ASP A 86 -26.03 4.25 -17.88
N GLN A 87 -27.34 3.98 -17.82
CA GLN A 87 -28.11 3.53 -18.99
C GLN A 87 -28.19 4.58 -20.10
N VAL A 88 -28.33 5.87 -19.77
CA VAL A 88 -28.31 6.96 -20.76
C VAL A 88 -26.93 7.07 -21.42
N ALA A 89 -25.85 6.93 -20.66
CA ALA A 89 -24.49 6.92 -21.21
C ALA A 89 -24.27 5.72 -22.17
N GLU A 90 -24.86 4.58 -21.86
CA GLU A 90 -24.86 3.38 -22.72
C GLU A 90 -25.68 3.59 -24.00
N GLU A 91 -26.89 4.16 -23.90
CA GLU A 91 -27.76 4.51 -25.04
C GLU A 91 -27.14 5.60 -25.93
N MET A 92 -26.35 6.51 -25.35
CA MET A 92 -25.55 7.52 -26.06
C MET A 92 -24.33 6.95 -26.80
N GLN A 93 -24.11 5.63 -26.75
CA GLN A 93 -23.05 4.93 -27.48
C GLN A 93 -21.61 5.39 -27.10
N VAL A 94 -21.41 5.98 -25.93
CA VAL A 94 -20.08 6.45 -25.46
C VAL A 94 -19.05 5.30 -25.49
N GLY A 95 -19.47 4.08 -25.14
CA GLY A 95 -18.63 2.89 -25.25
C GLY A 95 -18.27 2.48 -26.69
N LYS A 96 -19.19 2.65 -27.66
CA LYS A 96 -18.92 2.34 -29.08
C LYS A 96 -17.99 3.38 -29.72
N ASN A 97 -18.10 4.66 -29.34
CA ASN A 97 -17.21 5.71 -29.84
C ASN A 97 -15.77 5.47 -29.39
N LEU A 98 -15.57 5.10 -28.11
CA LEU A 98 -14.26 4.73 -27.57
C LEU A 98 -13.69 3.48 -28.25
N GLN A 99 -14.52 2.46 -28.48
CA GLN A 99 -14.10 1.25 -29.20
C GLN A 99 -13.66 1.55 -30.64
N THR A 100 -14.42 2.37 -31.37
CA THR A 100 -14.07 2.77 -32.76
C THR A 100 -12.74 3.52 -32.80
N LYS A 101 -12.45 4.36 -31.78
CA LYS A 101 -11.17 5.07 -31.68
C LYS A 101 -10.00 4.17 -31.28
N GLN A 102 -10.26 3.15 -30.45
CA GLN A 102 -9.26 2.11 -30.16
C GLN A 102 -8.89 1.33 -31.43
N GLU A 103 -9.88 0.98 -32.27
CA GLU A 103 -9.64 0.34 -33.56
C GLU A 103 -8.82 1.22 -34.53
N GLU A 104 -9.01 2.54 -34.50
CA GLU A 104 -8.21 3.52 -35.27
C GLU A 104 -6.75 3.58 -34.78
N ILE A 105 -6.53 3.57 -33.45
CA ILE A 105 -5.20 3.50 -32.83
C ILE A 105 -4.48 2.19 -33.20
N ASP A 106 -5.19 1.06 -33.14
CA ASP A 106 -4.65 -0.26 -33.47
C ASP A 106 -4.26 -0.33 -34.95
N ALA A 107 -5.07 0.26 -35.84
CA ALA A 107 -4.78 0.35 -37.27
C ALA A 107 -3.51 1.20 -37.55
N LEU A 108 -3.39 2.38 -36.92
CA LEU A 108 -2.21 3.25 -37.05
C LEU A 108 -0.93 2.59 -36.51
N THR A 109 -1.07 1.87 -35.39
CA THR A 109 0.04 1.13 -34.78
C THR A 109 0.52 0.01 -35.71
N LYS A 110 -0.42 -0.72 -36.32
CA LYS A 110 -0.11 -1.80 -37.27
C LYS A 110 0.56 -1.25 -38.53
N GLU A 111 0.03 -0.18 -39.12
CA GLU A 111 0.61 0.47 -40.30
C GLU A 111 2.05 0.94 -40.04
N SER A 112 2.29 1.53 -38.87
CA SER A 112 3.63 2.00 -38.47
C SER A 112 4.62 0.83 -38.34
N LYS A 113 4.22 -0.29 -37.72
CA LYS A 113 5.05 -1.49 -37.62
C LYS A 113 5.38 -2.09 -38.99
N GLU A 114 4.41 -2.17 -39.90
CA GLU A 114 4.63 -2.68 -41.25
C GLU A 114 5.58 -1.79 -42.07
N LYS A 115 5.49 -0.47 -41.92
CA LYS A 115 6.41 0.48 -42.58
C LYS A 115 7.82 0.39 -42.03
N ILE A 116 7.98 0.32 -40.70
CA ILE A 116 9.30 0.14 -40.06
C ILE A 116 9.93 -1.19 -40.51
N SER A 117 9.16 -2.28 -40.51
CA SER A 117 9.63 -3.59 -40.96
C SER A 117 10.14 -3.56 -42.40
N LYS A 118 9.40 -2.91 -43.32
CA LYS A 118 9.83 -2.78 -44.73
C LYS A 118 11.08 -1.91 -44.90
N ILE A 119 11.29 -0.92 -44.04
CA ILE A 119 12.51 -0.09 -44.05
C ILE A 119 13.72 -0.90 -43.57
N VAL A 120 13.52 -1.74 -42.55
CA VAL A 120 14.57 -2.63 -42.01
C VAL A 120 14.91 -3.76 -43.00
N GLU A 121 13.94 -4.31 -43.71
CA GLU A 121 14.13 -5.43 -44.66
C GLU A 121 14.85 -5.02 -45.96
N VAL A 122 14.91 -3.73 -46.28
CA VAL A 122 15.56 -3.19 -47.49
C VAL A 122 17.06 -2.87 -47.25
N GLN A 123 17.58 -3.02 -46.03
CA GLN A 123 19.02 -2.93 -45.78
C GLN A 123 19.67 -4.32 -45.85
N PRO A 124 20.52 -4.61 -46.86
CA PRO A 124 21.24 -5.88 -46.90
C PRO A 124 22.27 -5.96 -45.77
N GLU A 125 22.28 -7.09 -45.05
CA GLU A 125 23.21 -7.40 -43.94
C GLU A 125 24.70 -7.26 -44.30
N SER A 126 25.06 -7.15 -45.58
CA SER A 126 26.45 -7.12 -46.04
C SER A 126 27.16 -5.76 -45.95
N ALA A 127 26.57 -4.74 -45.32
CA ALA A 127 27.17 -3.39 -45.23
C ALA A 127 27.51 -2.91 -43.81
N GLN A 128 27.24 -3.70 -42.75
CA GLN A 128 27.46 -3.25 -41.36
C GLN A 128 28.74 -3.78 -40.69
N GLU A 129 29.49 -4.70 -41.28
CA GLU A 129 30.64 -5.33 -40.58
C GLU A 129 32.04 -4.80 -40.94
N GLU A 130 32.23 -3.94 -41.95
CA GLU A 130 33.59 -3.65 -42.46
C GLU A 130 34.13 -2.21 -42.30
N LYS A 131 33.53 -1.36 -41.44
CA LYS A 131 34.00 0.04 -41.28
C LYS A 131 34.23 0.55 -39.85
N ILE A 132 34.35 -0.33 -38.86
CA ILE A 132 34.63 0.06 -37.46
C ILE A 132 36.06 -0.32 -37.00
N ALA A 133 36.89 -0.87 -37.88
CA ALA A 133 38.22 -1.34 -37.52
C ALA A 133 39.36 -0.64 -38.28
N GLU A 134 39.40 0.71 -38.31
CA GLU A 134 40.67 1.43 -38.48
C GLU A 134 40.49 2.94 -38.26
N LYS A 135 41.40 3.52 -37.47
CA LYS A 135 41.51 4.93 -37.01
C LYS A 135 40.74 5.29 -35.74
N VAL A 136 41.35 5.02 -34.58
CA VAL A 136 41.63 6.06 -33.58
C VAL A 136 42.91 5.68 -32.84
N GLU A 137 44.03 6.24 -33.28
CA GLU A 137 45.26 6.36 -32.50
C GLU A 137 45.67 7.83 -32.64
N GLU A 138 45.29 8.68 -31.67
CA GLU A 138 46.06 9.83 -31.14
C GLU A 138 45.19 10.75 -30.25
N GLN A 139 45.69 10.91 -29.00
CA GLN A 139 45.45 11.94 -27.98
C GLN A 139 44.16 11.95 -27.12
N PRO A 140 44.30 12.02 -25.77
CA PRO A 140 43.19 12.24 -24.86
C PRO A 140 43.03 13.75 -24.60
N GLU A 141 42.06 14.39 -25.26
CA GLU A 141 41.48 15.62 -24.73
C GLU A 141 40.31 15.26 -23.80
N SER A 142 40.38 15.81 -22.60
CA SER A 142 39.38 15.73 -21.55
C SER A 142 37.98 16.09 -22.06
N ILE A 143 37.15 15.07 -22.26
CA ILE A 143 35.70 15.27 -22.36
C ILE A 143 35.22 15.59 -20.94
N GLU A 144 35.11 16.88 -20.63
CA GLU A 144 34.26 17.36 -19.54
C GLU A 144 32.85 16.79 -19.78
N LYS A 145 32.45 15.84 -18.93
CA LYS A 145 31.04 15.50 -18.73
C LYS A 145 30.32 16.80 -18.33
N LYS A 146 29.73 17.50 -19.29
CA LYS A 146 28.69 18.50 -19.00
C LYS A 146 27.50 17.74 -18.41
N SER A 147 27.50 17.55 -17.10
CA SER A 147 26.31 17.22 -16.35
C SER A 147 25.31 18.34 -16.62
N ALA A 148 24.25 18.04 -17.37
CA ALA A 148 23.12 18.96 -17.45
C ALA A 148 22.64 19.19 -16.02
N GLU A 149 22.88 20.39 -15.48
CA GLU A 149 22.26 20.85 -14.24
C GLU A 149 20.74 20.77 -14.48
N LYS A 150 20.11 19.66 -14.07
CA LYS A 150 18.68 19.62 -13.87
C LYS A 150 18.40 20.67 -12.80
N THR A 151 17.85 21.81 -13.20
CA THR A 151 17.39 22.83 -12.26
C THR A 151 16.39 22.16 -11.31
N GLU A 152 16.77 22.04 -10.04
CA GLU A 152 15.90 21.48 -8.99
C GLU A 152 14.59 22.28 -8.99
N THR A 153 13.49 21.60 -9.33
CA THR A 153 12.16 22.20 -9.37
C THR A 153 11.75 22.57 -7.96
N GLN A 154 11.58 23.87 -7.70
CA GLN A 154 11.14 24.36 -6.40
C GLN A 154 9.69 23.90 -6.11
N PRO A 155 9.35 23.55 -4.87
CA PRO A 155 7.97 23.24 -4.49
C PRO A 155 7.02 24.39 -4.84
N LYS A 156 5.90 24.07 -5.49
CA LYS A 156 4.91 25.06 -5.94
C LYS A 156 4.13 25.70 -4.79
N TYR A 157 3.91 24.94 -3.73
CA TYR A 157 3.15 25.35 -2.54
C TYR A 157 3.96 25.09 -1.26
N SER A 158 3.58 25.75 -0.17
CA SER A 158 4.04 25.33 1.16
C SER A 158 3.60 23.88 1.45
N GLU A 159 4.26 23.15 2.37
CA GLU A 159 3.87 21.77 2.71
C GLU A 159 2.40 21.68 3.18
N GLU A 160 1.93 22.66 3.95
CA GLU A 160 0.55 22.66 4.47
C GLU A 160 -0.47 22.82 3.34
N GLU A 161 -0.21 23.68 2.37
CA GLU A 161 -1.05 23.87 1.19
C GLU A 161 -0.96 22.68 0.23
N ALA A 162 0.23 22.11 0.05
CA ALA A 162 0.45 20.92 -0.76
C ALA A 162 -0.39 19.75 -0.25
N ARG A 163 -0.46 19.56 1.07
CA ARG A 163 -1.30 18.52 1.70
C ARG A 163 -2.78 18.68 1.38
N LYS A 164 -3.31 19.91 1.43
CA LYS A 164 -4.72 20.19 1.10
C LYS A 164 -5.04 19.89 -0.38
N ASN A 165 -4.04 19.99 -1.25
CA ASN A 165 -4.18 19.82 -2.70
C ASN A 165 -3.46 18.56 -3.22
N TRP A 166 -3.06 17.63 -2.35
CA TRP A 166 -2.08 16.59 -2.72
C TRP A 166 -2.55 15.72 -3.88
N LYS A 167 -3.85 15.40 -3.91
CA LYS A 167 -4.49 14.59 -4.95
C LYS A 167 -4.56 15.29 -6.31
N THR A 168 -4.40 16.62 -6.36
CA THR A 168 -4.45 17.40 -7.60
C THR A 168 -3.06 17.70 -8.16
N LEU A 169 -1.99 17.44 -7.40
CA LEU A 169 -0.62 17.65 -7.85
C LEU A 169 -0.21 16.54 -8.83
N SER A 170 0.52 16.92 -9.89
CA SER A 170 1.19 15.95 -10.74
C SER A 170 2.29 15.21 -9.97
N MET A 171 2.72 14.04 -10.46
CA MET A 171 3.83 13.33 -9.82
C MET A 171 5.11 14.18 -9.81
N GLU A 172 5.37 14.94 -10.87
CA GLU A 172 6.50 15.88 -10.94
C GLU A 172 6.43 16.97 -9.86
N GLU A 173 5.24 17.57 -9.67
CA GLU A 173 5.01 18.56 -8.61
C GLU A 173 5.19 17.94 -7.21
N LYS A 174 4.74 16.69 -7.02
CA LYS A 174 4.97 15.94 -5.77
C LYS A 174 6.45 15.66 -5.53
N MET A 175 7.20 15.28 -6.57
CA MET A 175 8.64 15.01 -6.47
C MET A 175 9.47 16.22 -6.05
N ALA A 176 8.99 17.45 -6.26
CA ALA A 176 9.64 18.66 -5.76
C ALA A 176 9.73 18.70 -4.21
N TYR A 177 8.85 17.98 -3.51
CA TYR A 177 8.84 17.89 -2.04
C TYR A 177 9.81 16.84 -1.46
N CYS A 178 10.48 16.07 -2.33
CA CYS A 178 11.43 15.05 -1.93
C CYS A 178 12.84 15.47 -2.37
N ASP A 179 13.57 16.17 -1.50
CA ASP A 179 14.99 16.47 -1.70
C ASP A 179 15.85 15.53 -0.83
N PRO A 180 16.64 14.62 -1.45
CA PRO A 180 17.52 13.72 -0.72
C PRO A 180 18.48 14.41 0.26
N LYS A 181 18.97 15.62 -0.07
CA LYS A 181 19.89 16.37 0.80
C LYS A 181 19.18 16.89 2.05
N ILE A 182 17.94 17.37 1.90
CA ILE A 182 17.13 17.83 3.03
C ILE A 182 16.80 16.65 3.93
N VAL A 183 16.31 15.53 3.37
CA VAL A 183 15.97 14.34 4.17
C VAL A 183 17.20 13.76 4.88
N SER A 184 18.35 13.69 4.19
CA SER A 184 19.61 13.25 4.81
C SER A 184 20.06 14.18 5.94
N LYS A 185 19.96 15.50 5.74
CA LYS A 185 20.27 16.48 6.79
C LYS A 185 19.36 16.31 8.00
N GLU A 186 18.06 16.18 7.79
CA GLU A 186 17.10 16.00 8.88
C GLU A 186 17.32 14.69 9.64
N MET A 187 17.62 13.60 8.93
CA MET A 187 17.99 12.33 9.54
C MET A 187 19.26 12.50 10.41
N ASN A 188 20.30 13.14 9.88
CA ASN A 188 21.53 13.39 10.63
C ASN A 188 21.32 14.31 11.85
N ASP A 189 20.49 15.34 11.71
CA ASP A 189 20.14 16.27 12.80
C ASP A 189 19.35 15.53 13.91
N ASP A 190 18.40 14.65 13.57
CA ASP A 190 17.64 13.85 14.55
C ASP A 190 18.49 12.79 15.24
N LEU A 191 19.45 12.21 14.51
CA LEU A 191 20.31 11.12 14.97
C LEU A 191 21.68 11.59 15.49
N GLN A 192 21.87 12.89 15.70
CA GLN A 192 23.12 13.38 16.27
C GLN A 192 23.33 12.81 17.70
N LEU A 193 24.44 12.09 17.89
CA LEU A 193 24.89 11.60 19.20
C LEU A 193 25.66 12.71 19.93
N LYS A 194 25.43 12.85 21.24
CA LYS A 194 26.20 13.75 22.11
C LYS A 194 27.65 13.29 22.24
N ASN A 195 27.85 11.99 22.35
CA ASN A 195 29.18 11.37 22.38
C ASN A 195 29.27 10.38 21.22
N SER A 196 29.83 10.82 20.09
CA SER A 196 30.08 9.92 18.97
C SER A 196 31.00 8.78 19.43
N PRO A 197 30.60 7.51 19.24
CA PRO A 197 31.45 6.39 19.58
C PRO A 197 32.77 6.47 18.81
N GLU A 198 33.89 6.16 19.46
CA GLU A 198 35.18 6.11 18.79
C GLU A 198 35.17 4.98 17.75
N SER A 199 35.32 5.36 16.48
CA SER A 199 35.52 4.39 15.40
C SER A 199 36.96 3.91 15.41
N LYS A 200 37.14 2.59 15.32
CA LYS A 200 38.45 2.00 15.13
C LYS A 200 38.98 2.32 13.74
N SER A 201 40.28 2.58 13.68
CA SER A 201 41.00 2.78 12.43
C SER A 201 41.16 1.47 11.66
N PHE A 202 41.03 1.53 10.34
CA PHE A 202 41.36 0.41 9.46
C PHE A 202 42.87 0.18 9.37
N SER A 203 43.29 -1.09 9.33
CA SER A 203 44.70 -1.45 9.13
C SER A 203 45.14 -1.35 7.67
N SER A 204 44.18 -1.31 6.74
CA SER A 204 44.41 -1.14 5.30
C SER A 204 43.17 -0.53 4.63
N GLU A 205 43.26 -0.17 3.34
CA GLU A 205 42.08 0.26 2.60
C GLU A 205 41.11 -0.90 2.30
N SER A 206 41.59 -2.15 2.28
CA SER A 206 40.81 -3.31 1.82
C SER A 206 39.69 -3.68 2.79
N PHE A 207 38.46 -3.84 2.29
CA PHE A 207 37.34 -4.33 3.08
C PHE A 207 37.57 -5.76 3.60
N SER A 208 38.13 -6.66 2.79
CA SER A 208 38.30 -8.07 3.17
C SER A 208 39.22 -8.26 4.39
N GLU A 209 40.13 -7.32 4.63
CA GLU A 209 41.05 -7.30 5.78
C GLU A 209 40.47 -6.58 7.00
N ASN A 210 39.39 -5.80 6.81
CA ASN A 210 38.82 -4.91 7.83
C ASN A 210 37.33 -5.16 8.11
N SER A 211 36.73 -6.24 7.59
CA SER A 211 35.30 -6.52 7.76
C SER A 211 34.88 -6.62 9.23
N GLU A 212 35.70 -7.21 10.08
CA GLU A 212 35.46 -7.25 11.54
C GLU A 212 35.56 -5.88 12.20
N VAL A 213 36.45 -5.01 11.70
CA VAL A 213 36.57 -3.62 12.18
C VAL A 213 35.32 -2.83 11.78
N VAL A 214 34.81 -3.02 10.56
CA VAL A 214 33.54 -2.41 10.12
C VAL A 214 32.40 -2.90 11.01
N ASN A 215 32.26 -4.21 11.23
CA ASN A 215 31.25 -4.76 12.13
C ASN A 215 31.34 -4.14 13.54
N GLU A 216 32.53 -4.05 14.12
CA GLU A 216 32.72 -3.46 15.45
C GLU A 216 32.34 -1.98 15.49
N ASN A 217 32.70 -1.19 14.48
CA ASN A 217 32.27 0.21 14.37
C ASN A 217 30.74 0.33 14.30
N ILE A 218 30.07 -0.58 13.58
CA ILE A 218 28.61 -0.65 13.53
C ILE A 218 27.99 -1.03 14.88
N ARG A 219 28.57 -1.99 15.62
CA ARG A 219 28.12 -2.29 16.99
C ARG A 219 28.19 -1.06 17.87
N ASN A 220 29.34 -0.36 17.85
CA ASN A 220 29.54 0.84 18.66
C ASN A 220 28.54 1.95 18.29
N LEU A 221 28.24 2.13 17.00
CA LEU A 221 27.22 3.09 16.54
C LEU A 221 25.83 2.74 17.09
N VAL A 222 25.40 1.49 16.96
CA VAL A 222 24.11 1.03 17.49
C VAL A 222 24.05 1.16 19.02
N GLU A 223 25.12 0.80 19.72
CA GLU A 223 25.22 0.98 21.17
C GLU A 223 25.15 2.46 21.58
N GLY A 224 25.71 3.36 20.77
CA GLY A 224 25.55 4.81 20.93
C GLY A 224 24.08 5.23 20.84
N TYR A 225 23.35 4.74 19.82
CA TYR A 225 21.92 5.01 19.69
C TYR A 225 21.09 4.43 20.85
N ILE A 226 21.40 3.24 21.33
CA ILE A 226 20.76 2.64 22.50
C ILE A 226 21.06 3.46 23.76
N GLY A 227 22.33 3.82 23.99
CA GLY A 227 22.79 4.57 25.16
C GLY A 227 22.17 5.96 25.26
N GLU A 228 21.88 6.60 24.12
CA GLU A 228 21.19 7.90 24.06
C GLU A 228 19.66 7.77 23.88
N SER A 229 19.10 6.56 24.03
CA SER A 229 17.66 6.28 23.92
C SER A 229 17.04 6.73 22.59
N LYS A 230 17.83 6.70 21.50
CA LYS A 230 17.34 6.95 20.14
C LYS A 230 16.60 5.74 19.58
N ILE A 231 16.94 4.55 20.07
CA ILE A 231 16.32 3.27 19.72
C ILE A 231 16.26 2.37 20.96
N SER A 232 15.29 1.47 21.05
CA SER A 232 15.25 0.48 22.13
C SER A 232 16.38 -0.56 21.97
N PRO A 233 16.85 -1.19 23.06
CA PRO A 233 17.84 -2.25 22.97
C PRO A 233 17.44 -3.40 22.05
N GLU A 234 16.15 -3.79 22.07
CA GLU A 234 15.62 -4.85 21.19
C GLU A 234 15.74 -4.49 19.71
N TYR A 235 15.28 -3.30 19.33
CA TYR A 235 15.34 -2.87 17.93
C TYR A 235 16.77 -2.58 17.48
N GLY A 236 17.61 -2.02 18.36
CA GLY A 236 19.03 -1.85 18.11
C GLY A 236 19.72 -3.18 17.82
N GLU A 237 19.45 -4.22 18.59
CA GLU A 237 20.00 -5.57 18.36
C GLU A 237 19.58 -6.16 17.00
N LYS A 238 18.32 -5.97 16.60
CA LYS A 238 17.83 -6.40 15.27
C LYS A 238 18.53 -5.67 14.13
N ILE A 239 18.67 -4.34 14.25
CA ILE A 239 19.42 -3.51 13.29
C ILE A 239 20.86 -4.00 13.20
N ARG A 240 21.54 -4.13 14.34
CA ARG A 240 22.93 -4.60 14.43
C ARG A 240 23.12 -5.92 13.69
N LYS A 241 22.30 -6.93 14.02
CA LYS A 241 22.40 -8.26 13.41
C LYS A 241 22.14 -8.22 11.91
N SER A 242 21.11 -7.50 11.46
CA SER A 242 20.79 -7.38 10.03
C SER A 242 21.91 -6.68 9.25
N THR A 243 22.53 -5.65 9.82
CA THR A 243 23.69 -4.98 9.20
C THR A 243 24.93 -5.86 9.20
N GLU A 244 25.18 -6.65 10.25
CA GLU A 244 26.25 -7.66 10.26
C GLU A 244 26.03 -8.73 9.18
N ASP A 245 24.80 -9.22 9.03
CA ASP A 245 24.43 -10.17 7.96
C ASP A 245 24.66 -9.55 6.58
N TYR A 246 24.34 -8.26 6.39
CA TYR A 246 24.64 -7.52 5.17
C TYR A 246 26.16 -7.43 4.89
N ILE A 247 26.97 -7.07 5.88
CA ILE A 247 28.45 -7.00 5.77
C ILE A 247 29.05 -8.39 5.45
N ASN A 248 28.53 -9.44 6.08
CA ASN A 248 28.92 -10.82 5.81
C ASN A 248 28.57 -11.26 4.39
N LEU A 249 27.41 -10.83 3.87
CA LEU A 249 27.02 -11.08 2.48
C LEU A 249 27.94 -10.37 1.48
N ILE A 250 28.45 -9.17 1.77
CA ILE A 250 29.47 -8.50 0.93
C ILE A 250 30.73 -9.36 0.86
N SER A 251 31.20 -9.86 2.01
CA SER A 251 32.39 -10.73 2.05
C SER A 251 32.18 -12.03 1.27
N LYS A 252 30.95 -12.57 1.28
CA LYS A 252 30.59 -13.76 0.51
C LYS A 252 30.49 -13.46 -0.99
N ALA A 253 29.88 -12.34 -1.36
CA ALA A 253 29.80 -11.87 -2.74
C ALA A 253 31.19 -11.62 -3.35
N GLN A 254 32.16 -11.10 -2.57
CA GLN A 254 33.55 -10.97 -3.02
C GLN A 254 34.17 -12.33 -3.33
N LYS A 255 33.95 -13.34 -2.47
CA LYS A 255 34.45 -14.71 -2.68
C LYS A 255 33.79 -15.40 -3.89
N GLU A 256 32.53 -15.07 -4.16
CA GLU A 256 31.78 -15.53 -5.34
C GLU A 256 32.20 -14.78 -6.62
N GLY A 257 32.97 -13.70 -6.52
CA GLY A 257 33.35 -12.83 -7.64
C GLY A 257 32.19 -12.00 -8.19
N SER A 258 31.08 -11.89 -7.45
CA SER A 258 29.89 -11.15 -7.87
C SER A 258 29.94 -9.66 -7.51
N VAL A 259 30.91 -9.24 -6.70
CA VAL A 259 31.25 -7.82 -6.45
C VAL A 259 32.77 -7.64 -6.57
N ALA A 260 33.21 -6.39 -6.66
CA ALA A 260 34.63 -6.07 -6.85
C ALA A 260 35.53 -6.62 -5.72
N GLU A 261 36.72 -7.11 -6.06
CA GLU A 261 37.68 -7.61 -5.05
C GLU A 261 38.31 -6.47 -4.24
N ASN A 262 38.42 -5.28 -4.83
CA ASN A 262 39.09 -4.11 -4.26
C ASN A 262 38.15 -3.13 -3.54
N LEU A 263 37.05 -3.63 -2.95
CA LEU A 263 36.16 -2.81 -2.14
C LEU A 263 36.93 -2.18 -0.97
N LYS A 264 36.68 -0.89 -0.73
CA LYS A 264 37.33 -0.18 0.37
C LYS A 264 36.53 -0.27 1.66
N ALA A 265 37.21 -0.52 2.77
CA ALA A 265 36.60 -0.62 4.09
C ALA A 265 35.81 0.65 4.47
N VAL A 266 36.33 1.82 4.10
CA VAL A 266 35.66 3.12 4.37
C VAL A 266 34.34 3.27 3.62
N ASP A 267 34.23 2.74 2.41
CA ASP A 267 32.99 2.85 1.62
C ASP A 267 31.93 1.87 2.16
N ILE A 268 32.35 0.66 2.55
CA ILE A 268 31.45 -0.30 3.19
C ILE A 268 31.00 0.17 4.56
N GLN A 269 31.88 0.82 5.34
CA GLN A 269 31.47 1.45 6.61
C GLN A 269 30.40 2.52 6.37
N LYS A 270 30.58 3.43 5.41
CA LYS A 270 29.57 4.46 5.10
C LYS A 270 28.21 3.88 4.70
N ILE A 271 28.20 2.85 3.84
CA ILE A 271 26.96 2.16 3.45
C ILE A 271 26.29 1.52 4.68
N SER A 272 27.08 0.89 5.54
CA SER A 272 26.56 0.23 6.74
C SER A 272 26.03 1.22 7.77
N GLU A 273 26.69 2.38 7.93
CA GLU A 273 26.21 3.49 8.75
C GLU A 273 24.90 4.08 8.21
N ASP A 274 24.79 4.27 6.89
CA ASP A 274 23.56 4.73 6.23
C ASP A 274 22.38 3.77 6.48
N ILE A 275 22.61 2.45 6.39
CA ILE A 275 21.59 1.43 6.73
C ILE A 275 21.15 1.57 8.18
N VAL A 276 22.09 1.63 9.13
CA VAL A 276 21.77 1.80 10.56
C VAL A 276 20.96 3.08 10.79
N ASN A 277 21.41 4.20 10.22
CA ASN A 277 20.76 5.50 10.39
C ASN A 277 19.34 5.49 9.84
N LYS A 278 19.14 4.94 8.64
CA LYS A 278 17.79 4.79 8.04
C LYS A 278 16.88 3.96 8.93
N MET A 279 17.35 2.83 9.44
CA MET A 279 16.52 1.97 10.29
C MET A 279 16.16 2.64 11.61
N VAL A 280 17.10 3.31 12.27
CA VAL A 280 16.79 4.05 13.51
C VAL A 280 15.82 5.20 13.22
N TYR A 281 16.06 5.96 12.15
CA TYR A 281 15.22 7.10 11.77
C TYR A 281 13.80 6.68 11.38
N GLN A 282 13.66 5.71 10.47
CA GLN A 282 12.36 5.16 10.08
C GLN A 282 11.61 4.58 11.27
N ASN A 283 12.29 3.87 12.18
CA ASN A 283 11.64 3.34 13.37
C ASN A 283 11.06 4.46 14.23
N ARG A 284 11.83 5.53 14.49
CA ARG A 284 11.36 6.72 15.22
C ARG A 284 10.19 7.41 14.53
N GLU A 285 10.25 7.56 13.21
CA GLU A 285 9.16 8.15 12.42
C GLU A 285 7.90 7.27 12.39
N SER A 286 8.06 5.94 12.35
CA SER A 286 6.94 4.99 12.32
C SER A 286 6.09 5.04 13.59
N PHE A 287 6.71 5.23 14.77
CA PHE A 287 5.99 5.36 16.04
C PHE A 287 5.11 6.60 16.12
N LYS A 288 5.35 7.61 15.28
CA LYS A 288 4.54 8.82 15.25
C LYS A 288 3.19 8.61 14.54
N ARG A 289 2.95 7.43 13.96
CA ARG A 289 1.77 7.16 13.11
C ARG A 289 0.85 6.09 13.67
N GLY A 290 -0.45 6.26 13.41
CA GLY A 290 -1.49 5.29 13.74
C GLY A 290 -1.70 4.16 12.71
N LEU A 291 -0.96 4.12 11.61
CA LEU A 291 -1.22 3.20 10.47
C LEU A 291 -0.49 1.85 10.47
N GLY A 292 0.29 1.55 11.50
CA GLY A 292 1.07 0.31 11.57
C GLY A 292 2.55 0.58 11.52
N ASP A 293 3.31 -0.48 11.79
CA ASP A 293 4.77 -0.42 11.81
C ASP A 293 5.33 -0.40 10.37
N HIS A 294 6.16 0.61 10.10
CA HIS A 294 7.00 0.74 8.90
C HIS A 294 8.48 0.91 9.29
N GLY A 295 8.82 0.48 10.50
CA GLY A 295 10.16 0.49 11.06
C GLY A 295 10.77 -0.91 11.11
N VAL A 296 11.52 -1.18 12.17
CA VAL A 296 12.42 -2.34 12.26
C VAL A 296 11.68 -3.68 12.11
N ARG A 297 10.52 -3.87 12.74
CA ARG A 297 9.84 -5.18 12.66
C ARG A 297 9.25 -5.40 11.28
N HIS A 298 8.76 -4.34 10.64
CA HIS A 298 8.24 -4.49 9.28
C HIS A 298 9.36 -4.86 8.32
N ILE A 299 10.45 -4.10 8.34
CA ILE A 299 11.53 -4.21 7.36
C ILE A 299 12.41 -5.42 7.63
N ILE A 300 12.88 -5.61 8.87
CA ILE A 300 13.85 -6.65 9.21
C ILE A 300 13.14 -7.97 9.52
N ASP A 301 12.22 -7.97 10.50
CA ASP A 301 11.54 -9.21 10.93
C ASP A 301 10.52 -9.69 9.89
N GLY A 302 9.91 -8.77 9.14
CA GLY A 302 9.00 -9.06 8.04
C GLY A 302 9.76 -9.20 6.71
N ASN A 303 9.98 -8.08 6.01
CA ASN A 303 10.36 -8.12 4.61
C ASN A 303 11.67 -8.89 4.34
N ILE A 304 12.76 -8.52 5.02
CA ILE A 304 14.08 -9.14 4.80
C ILE A 304 14.07 -10.61 5.21
N THR A 305 13.55 -10.92 6.40
CA THR A 305 13.52 -12.29 6.91
C THR A 305 12.70 -13.20 6.01
N GLU A 306 11.49 -12.77 5.60
CA GLU A 306 10.66 -13.55 4.70
C GLU A 306 11.25 -13.66 3.29
N ALA A 307 11.84 -12.58 2.77
CA ALA A 307 12.54 -12.62 1.48
C ALA A 307 13.69 -13.64 1.49
N MET A 308 14.51 -13.69 2.56
CA MET A 308 15.61 -14.66 2.64
C MET A 308 15.10 -16.11 2.64
N LYS A 309 13.99 -16.40 3.32
CA LYS A 309 13.35 -17.73 3.28
C LYS A 309 12.85 -18.08 1.88
N MET A 310 12.26 -17.11 1.17
CA MET A 310 11.83 -17.30 -0.21
C MET A 310 13.01 -17.56 -1.15
N VAL A 311 14.13 -16.85 -0.98
CA VAL A 311 15.37 -17.09 -1.75
C VAL A 311 15.89 -18.50 -1.49
N ASP A 312 15.86 -18.98 -0.25
CA ASP A 312 16.31 -20.33 0.10
C ASP A 312 15.45 -21.41 -0.59
N GLU A 313 14.12 -21.28 -0.54
CA GLU A 313 13.21 -22.21 -1.24
C GLU A 313 13.32 -22.09 -2.76
N TYR A 314 13.53 -20.89 -3.30
CA TYR A 314 13.82 -20.69 -4.73
C TYR A 314 15.09 -21.41 -5.18
N ASN A 315 16.21 -21.20 -4.47
CA ASN A 315 17.50 -21.81 -4.81
C ASN A 315 17.49 -23.32 -4.65
N LYS A 316 16.72 -23.84 -3.69
CA LYS A 316 16.52 -25.28 -3.47
C LYS A 316 15.77 -25.93 -4.63
N ALA A 317 14.75 -25.26 -5.17
CA ALA A 317 13.98 -25.75 -6.31
C ALA A 317 14.67 -25.51 -7.67
N ASN A 318 15.56 -24.52 -7.76
CA ASN A 318 16.22 -24.08 -9.00
C ASN A 318 17.76 -24.07 -8.88
N PRO A 319 18.42 -25.23 -8.71
CA PRO A 319 19.86 -25.29 -8.43
C PRO A 319 20.75 -24.76 -9.57
N GLU A 320 20.24 -24.70 -10.79
CA GLU A 320 20.92 -24.13 -11.97
C GLU A 320 20.73 -22.61 -12.17
N LYS A 321 19.81 -21.98 -11.44
CA LYS A 321 19.49 -20.55 -11.55
C LYS A 321 19.46 -19.88 -10.17
N GLN A 322 20.40 -20.24 -9.29
CA GLN A 322 20.41 -19.73 -7.93
C GLN A 322 20.60 -18.21 -7.89
N LEU A 323 19.80 -17.55 -7.05
CA LEU A 323 20.05 -16.19 -6.61
C LEU A 323 21.28 -16.20 -5.67
N ASN A 324 22.32 -15.47 -6.07
CA ASN A 324 23.62 -15.49 -5.41
C ASN A 324 23.68 -14.49 -4.24
N SER A 325 24.87 -14.26 -3.68
CA SER A 325 25.03 -13.31 -2.57
C SER A 325 24.81 -11.84 -2.99
N LEU A 326 25.13 -11.47 -4.23
CA LEU A 326 24.80 -10.15 -4.77
C LEU A 326 23.27 -9.94 -4.83
N ASP A 327 22.51 -10.94 -5.28
CA ASP A 327 21.04 -10.84 -5.32
C ASP A 327 20.45 -10.64 -3.91
N ARG A 328 20.97 -11.34 -2.91
CA ARG A 328 20.56 -11.13 -1.51
C ARG A 328 20.91 -9.74 -0.99
N LEU A 329 22.10 -9.23 -1.33
CA LEU A 329 22.50 -7.85 -0.99
C LEU A 329 21.51 -6.86 -1.59
N LYS A 330 21.20 -6.98 -2.88
CA LYS A 330 20.23 -6.10 -3.55
C LYS A 330 18.86 -6.16 -2.88
N ILE A 331 18.36 -7.36 -2.51
CA ILE A 331 17.07 -7.52 -1.79
C ILE A 331 17.10 -6.75 -0.46
N MET A 332 18.16 -6.91 0.34
CA MET A 332 18.30 -6.19 1.61
C MET A 332 18.38 -4.67 1.39
N THR A 333 19.18 -4.22 0.41
CA THR A 333 19.28 -2.80 0.07
C THR A 333 17.92 -2.23 -0.34
N ILE A 334 17.14 -2.95 -1.15
CA ILE A 334 15.79 -2.52 -1.50
C ILE A 334 14.94 -2.38 -0.25
N HIS A 335 14.88 -3.39 0.61
CA HIS A 335 14.02 -3.32 1.79
C HIS A 335 14.45 -2.25 2.81
N PHE A 336 15.74 -1.98 2.99
CA PHE A 336 16.19 -0.86 3.81
C PHE A 336 15.78 0.52 3.25
N ASN A 337 15.48 0.61 1.96
CA ASN A 337 15.18 1.87 1.27
C ASN A 337 13.71 2.03 0.88
N HIS A 338 12.95 0.95 0.69
CA HIS A 338 11.64 0.99 0.02
C HIS A 338 10.58 1.85 0.71
N ASP A 339 10.69 2.00 2.03
CA ASP A 339 9.77 2.76 2.87
C ASP A 339 10.31 4.15 3.31
N MET A 340 11.51 4.54 2.86
CA MET A 340 12.10 5.85 3.21
C MET A 340 11.24 7.03 2.74
N GLY A 341 10.45 6.85 1.69
CA GLY A 341 9.51 7.83 1.18
C GLY A 341 8.41 8.19 2.18
N TYR A 342 8.13 7.35 3.19
CA TYR A 342 7.28 7.75 4.29
C TYR A 342 7.90 8.89 5.10
N THR A 343 9.22 8.95 5.23
CA THR A 343 9.90 9.98 6.01
C THR A 343 10.06 11.31 5.27
N VAL A 344 9.33 11.56 4.18
CA VAL A 344 9.33 12.88 3.48
C VAL A 344 8.27 13.80 4.11
N GLY A 345 8.55 15.10 4.24
CA GLY A 345 7.77 16.06 5.05
C GLY A 345 6.25 16.01 4.85
N VAL A 346 5.78 15.90 3.60
CA VAL A 346 4.34 15.77 3.28
C VAL A 346 3.77 14.43 3.75
N ASN A 347 4.51 13.33 3.58
CA ASN A 347 4.14 11.99 4.04
C ASN A 347 4.25 11.82 5.56
N ARG A 348 5.08 12.63 6.23
CA ARG A 348 5.29 12.59 7.69
C ARG A 348 4.05 12.93 8.49
N LYS A 349 3.12 13.71 7.95
CA LYS A 349 2.06 14.33 8.75
C LYS A 349 0.64 13.93 8.36
N GLY A 350 0.42 12.95 7.48
CA GLY A 350 -0.93 12.56 7.05
C GLY A 350 -1.01 11.29 6.21
N PHE A 351 -2.25 10.86 5.92
CA PHE A 351 -2.55 9.64 5.20
C PHE A 351 -2.71 9.85 3.69
N GLU A 352 -2.97 11.08 3.27
CA GLU A 352 -3.39 11.42 1.91
C GLU A 352 -2.31 11.15 0.85
N SER A 353 -1.05 11.10 1.27
CA SER A 353 0.13 10.99 0.41
C SER A 353 0.89 9.67 0.57
N THR A 354 0.37 8.75 1.38
CA THR A 354 1.00 7.46 1.71
C THR A 354 1.23 6.57 0.48
N GLY A 355 0.42 6.69 -0.58
CA GLY A 355 0.59 5.92 -1.82
C GLY A 355 1.81 6.32 -2.66
N ASP A 356 2.35 7.53 -2.46
CA ASP A 356 3.47 8.04 -3.27
C ASP A 356 4.85 7.70 -2.67
N HIS A 357 4.90 7.01 -1.51
CA HIS A 357 6.15 6.70 -0.80
C HIS A 357 7.17 5.98 -1.68
N LYS A 358 6.76 5.03 -2.51
CA LYS A 358 7.65 4.27 -3.41
C LYS A 358 8.44 5.16 -4.38
N TYR A 359 7.83 6.22 -4.90
CA TYR A 359 8.52 7.16 -5.81
C TYR A 359 9.51 8.05 -5.04
N PHE A 360 9.16 8.46 -3.83
CA PHE A 360 10.08 9.19 -2.97
C PHE A 360 11.25 8.30 -2.51
N SER A 361 10.98 7.06 -2.12
CA SER A 361 11.99 6.08 -1.74
C SER A 361 12.99 5.85 -2.88
N GLN A 362 12.49 5.69 -4.11
CA GLN A 362 13.34 5.60 -5.30
C GLN A 362 14.23 6.83 -5.42
N LYS A 363 13.65 8.03 -5.38
CA LYS A 363 14.40 9.30 -5.52
C LYS A 363 15.45 9.47 -4.41
N LEU A 364 15.13 9.07 -3.18
CA LEU A 364 16.06 9.11 -2.06
C LEU A 364 17.24 8.16 -2.26
N PHE A 365 16.98 6.94 -2.76
CA PHE A 365 18.02 5.97 -3.10
C PHE A 365 18.90 6.46 -4.28
N GLU A 366 18.29 6.95 -5.35
CA GLU A 366 18.99 7.52 -6.52
C GLU A 366 19.88 8.71 -6.12
N GLY A 367 19.45 9.50 -5.13
CA GLY A 367 20.26 10.57 -4.55
C GLY A 367 21.53 10.11 -3.80
N GLN A 368 21.73 8.80 -3.66
CA GLN A 368 22.87 8.16 -3.00
C GLN A 368 23.64 7.21 -3.93
N GLU A 369 23.43 7.27 -5.25
CA GLU A 369 24.11 6.43 -6.23
C GLU A 369 25.63 6.45 -6.09
N ASP A 370 26.24 7.60 -5.80
CA ASP A 370 27.70 7.70 -5.60
C ASP A 370 28.20 6.85 -4.42
N MET A 371 27.39 6.70 -3.37
CA MET A 371 27.74 5.90 -2.20
C MET A 371 27.62 4.41 -2.54
N TYR A 372 26.47 4.01 -3.10
CA TYR A 372 26.14 2.62 -3.40
C TYR A 372 26.87 2.08 -4.65
N GLY A 373 27.30 2.96 -5.56
CA GLY A 373 28.03 2.61 -6.79
C GLY A 373 29.44 2.06 -6.56
N ASN A 374 29.97 2.20 -5.33
CA ASN A 374 31.19 1.50 -4.94
C ASN A 374 30.96 0.00 -4.72
N LEU A 375 29.72 -0.41 -4.43
CA LEU A 375 29.33 -1.80 -4.19
C LEU A 375 28.61 -2.41 -5.38
N PHE A 376 27.74 -1.64 -6.04
CA PHE A 376 26.86 -2.08 -7.10
C PHE A 376 27.24 -1.47 -8.45
N GLY A 377 27.10 -2.22 -9.54
CA GLY A 377 27.24 -1.67 -10.88
C GLY A 377 26.05 -0.79 -11.27
N GLU A 378 26.20 0.05 -12.30
CA GLU A 378 25.14 0.95 -12.79
C GLU A 378 23.83 0.20 -13.12
N LYS A 379 23.93 -1.00 -13.72
CA LYS A 379 22.78 -1.85 -14.00
C LYS A 379 22.06 -2.29 -12.73
N ASP A 380 22.81 -2.65 -11.69
CA ASP A 380 22.25 -3.09 -10.41
C ASP A 380 21.58 -1.92 -9.68
N LEU A 381 22.21 -0.74 -9.66
CA LEU A 381 21.63 0.48 -9.09
C LEU A 381 20.28 0.81 -9.74
N LYS A 382 20.22 0.78 -11.08
CA LYS A 382 18.97 0.99 -11.82
C LYS A 382 17.92 -0.07 -11.50
N GLN A 383 18.32 -1.34 -11.40
CA GLN A 383 17.41 -2.43 -11.02
C GLN A 383 16.88 -2.23 -9.59
N ILE A 384 17.73 -1.86 -8.62
CA ILE A 384 17.33 -1.56 -7.24
C ILE A 384 16.34 -0.40 -7.21
N GLY A 385 16.64 0.71 -7.90
CA GLY A 385 15.76 1.89 -7.94
C GLY A 385 14.37 1.57 -8.50
N GLU A 386 14.29 0.85 -9.62
CA GLU A 386 13.00 0.46 -10.20
C GLU A 386 12.27 -0.57 -9.33
N THR A 387 12.99 -1.47 -8.66
CA THR A 387 12.36 -2.43 -7.73
C THR A 387 11.84 -1.74 -6.48
N ILE A 388 12.53 -0.73 -5.95
CA ILE A 388 12.03 0.14 -4.87
C ILE A 388 10.73 0.82 -5.30
N LYS A 389 10.64 1.33 -6.53
CA LYS A 389 9.43 1.99 -7.04
C LYS A 389 8.25 1.04 -7.23
N THR A 390 8.51 -0.24 -7.46
CA THR A 390 7.51 -1.26 -7.81
C THR A 390 7.34 -2.34 -6.74
N HIS A 391 7.85 -2.12 -5.52
CA HIS A 391 7.86 -3.13 -4.45
C HIS A 391 6.46 -3.51 -3.96
N ASP A 392 5.50 -2.58 -4.04
CA ASP A 392 4.11 -2.77 -3.60
C ASP A 392 3.23 -3.42 -4.69
N GLU A 393 3.78 -3.67 -5.87
CA GLU A 393 3.05 -4.29 -6.97
C GLU A 393 2.81 -5.76 -6.72
N ALA A 394 1.67 -6.26 -7.17
CA ALA A 394 1.29 -7.66 -7.01
C ALA A 394 1.81 -8.57 -8.15
N GLN A 395 2.49 -8.00 -9.15
CA GLN A 395 3.00 -8.80 -10.27
C GLN A 395 4.22 -9.62 -9.83
N THR A 396 4.12 -10.94 -9.99
CA THR A 396 5.21 -11.90 -9.74
C THR A 396 5.40 -12.83 -10.94
N ASP A 397 6.66 -13.13 -11.23
CA ASP A 397 7.13 -14.06 -12.26
C ASP A 397 8.46 -14.68 -11.76
N PHE A 398 8.38 -15.79 -11.04
CA PHE A 398 9.57 -16.46 -10.50
C PHE A 398 10.43 -17.14 -11.56
N GLU A 399 9.92 -17.30 -12.79
CA GLU A 399 10.69 -17.89 -13.88
C GLU A 399 11.63 -16.87 -14.53
N LYS A 400 11.13 -15.65 -14.79
CA LYS A 400 11.87 -14.59 -15.50
C LYS A 400 12.43 -13.52 -14.57
N GLN A 401 11.74 -13.23 -13.47
CA GLN A 401 12.06 -12.13 -12.53
C GLN A 401 12.00 -12.61 -11.07
N PRO A 402 12.72 -13.68 -10.69
CA PRO A 402 12.66 -14.23 -9.34
C PRO A 402 13.07 -13.22 -8.26
N PHE A 403 14.04 -12.37 -8.56
CA PHE A 403 14.53 -11.33 -7.65
C PHE A 403 13.43 -10.30 -7.32
N GLU A 404 12.83 -9.68 -8.33
CA GLU A 404 11.77 -8.69 -8.17
C GLU A 404 10.52 -9.31 -7.54
N SER A 405 10.19 -10.55 -7.93
CA SER A 405 9.05 -11.29 -7.42
C SER A 405 9.17 -11.58 -5.92
N ILE A 406 10.37 -11.93 -5.45
CA ILE A 406 10.63 -12.16 -4.02
C ILE A 406 10.45 -10.86 -3.22
N VAL A 407 10.99 -9.74 -3.70
CA VAL A 407 10.86 -8.44 -3.03
C VAL A 407 9.40 -8.02 -2.92
N ARG A 408 8.64 -8.13 -4.03
CA ARG A 408 7.22 -7.78 -4.06
C ARG A 408 6.38 -8.70 -3.18
N LEU A 409 6.66 -10.00 -3.23
CA LEU A 409 5.92 -10.97 -2.43
C LEU A 409 6.22 -10.78 -0.94
N SER A 410 7.49 -10.63 -0.54
CA SER A 410 7.86 -10.45 0.86
C SER A 410 7.23 -9.20 1.48
N ASP A 411 7.06 -8.13 0.70
CA ASP A 411 6.34 -6.94 1.16
C ASP A 411 4.84 -7.15 1.31
N ASN A 412 4.20 -7.68 0.28
CA ASN A 412 2.77 -8.01 0.32
C ASN A 412 2.44 -9.01 1.44
N MET A 413 3.38 -9.89 1.79
CA MET A 413 3.22 -10.86 2.88
C MET A 413 3.33 -10.24 4.27
N GLY A 414 3.83 -9.01 4.38
CA GLY A 414 3.79 -8.23 5.62
C GLY A 414 2.38 -8.15 6.22
N LEU A 415 1.31 -8.22 5.40
CA LEU A 415 -0.08 -8.27 5.88
C LEU A 415 -0.34 -9.42 6.88
N PHE A 416 0.34 -10.55 6.75
CA PHE A 416 0.18 -11.73 7.62
C PHE A 416 1.28 -11.85 8.68
N SER A 417 2.13 -10.84 8.80
CA SER A 417 3.17 -10.77 9.82
C SER A 417 2.63 -10.07 11.06
N ASP A 418 2.98 -10.60 12.24
CA ASP A 418 2.75 -9.93 13.52
C ASP A 418 3.37 -8.51 13.51
N SER A 419 4.38 -8.27 12.65
CA SER A 419 5.04 -6.98 12.52
C SER A 419 4.12 -5.85 12.10
N LYS A 420 3.03 -6.07 11.34
CA LYS A 420 2.15 -4.97 10.89
C LYS A 420 1.22 -4.42 11.96
N LEU A 421 1.00 -5.13 13.08
CA LEU A 421 0.21 -4.60 14.18
C LEU A 421 0.90 -3.35 14.76
N PRO A 422 0.24 -2.17 14.81
CA PRO A 422 0.84 -0.96 15.35
C PRO A 422 1.41 -1.16 16.74
N GLU A 423 2.55 -0.54 17.02
CA GLU A 423 3.29 -0.72 18.27
C GLU A 423 2.44 -0.44 19.52
N ILE A 424 1.53 0.53 19.45
CA ILE A 424 0.60 0.86 20.53
C ILE A 424 -0.29 -0.32 20.95
N PHE A 425 -0.60 -1.24 20.03
CA PHE A 425 -1.41 -2.43 20.29
C PHE A 425 -0.55 -3.66 20.59
N TYR A 426 0.63 -3.73 19.97
CA TYR A 426 1.55 -4.84 20.17
C TYR A 426 2.22 -4.81 21.55
N SER A 427 2.75 -3.65 21.95
CA SER A 427 3.58 -3.52 23.16
C SER A 427 2.77 -3.21 24.42
N VAL A 428 1.47 -2.95 24.29
CA VAL A 428 0.55 -2.68 25.40
C VAL A 428 -0.70 -3.57 25.24
N PRO A 429 -0.71 -4.80 25.79
CA PRO A 429 -1.80 -5.76 25.60
C PRO A 429 -3.19 -5.22 25.98
N GLU A 430 -3.28 -4.32 26.96
CA GLU A 430 -4.53 -3.66 27.36
C GLU A 430 -5.15 -2.85 26.22
N ASN A 431 -4.33 -2.33 25.29
CA ASN A 431 -4.82 -1.53 24.16
C ASN A 431 -5.55 -2.40 23.14
N MET A 432 -5.30 -3.70 23.10
CA MET A 432 -6.12 -4.63 22.30
C MET A 432 -7.58 -4.60 22.76
N ALA A 433 -7.84 -4.63 24.07
CA ALA A 433 -9.21 -4.54 24.59
C ALA A 433 -9.87 -3.19 24.25
N VAL A 434 -9.08 -2.13 24.17
CA VAL A 434 -9.58 -0.82 23.73
C VAL A 434 -10.00 -0.85 22.26
N LEU A 435 -9.33 -1.60 21.37
CA LEU A 435 -9.81 -1.81 19.99
C LEU A 435 -11.20 -2.45 19.95
N GLN A 436 -11.45 -3.43 20.83
CA GLN A 436 -12.78 -4.02 20.96
C GLN A 436 -13.83 -2.98 21.37
N LYS A 437 -13.50 -2.11 22.33
CA LYS A 437 -14.37 -1.01 22.75
C LYS A 437 -14.59 0.03 21.66
N ILE A 438 -13.58 0.30 20.83
CA ILE A 438 -13.69 1.20 19.68
C ILE A 438 -14.68 0.63 18.66
N ASP A 439 -14.64 -0.68 18.39
CA ASP A 439 -15.63 -1.33 17.51
C ASP A 439 -17.05 -1.21 18.08
N LEU A 440 -17.22 -1.47 19.38
CA LEU A 440 -18.51 -1.32 20.06
C LEU A 440 -19.02 0.13 20.01
N ALA A 441 -18.14 1.12 20.24
CA ALA A 441 -18.47 2.54 20.13
C ALA A 441 -18.86 2.91 18.68
N ARG A 442 -18.14 2.40 17.68
CA ARG A 442 -18.47 2.56 16.25
C ARG A 442 -19.86 2.00 15.93
N LYS A 443 -20.14 0.73 16.28
CA LYS A 443 -21.45 0.08 16.11
C LYS A 443 -22.56 0.80 16.89
N SER A 444 -22.19 1.58 17.89
CA SER A 444 -23.09 2.43 18.68
C SER A 444 -23.24 3.87 18.20
N GLY A 445 -22.52 4.26 17.16
CA GLY A 445 -22.52 5.63 16.64
C GLY A 445 -21.92 6.66 17.60
N GLN A 446 -21.17 6.22 18.62
CA GLN A 446 -20.61 7.07 19.67
C GLN A 446 -19.26 7.65 19.29
N SER A 447 -18.83 8.73 19.97
CA SER A 447 -17.45 9.19 19.86
C SER A 447 -16.48 8.17 20.48
N ILE A 448 -15.23 8.22 20.04
CA ILE A 448 -14.13 7.39 20.56
C ILE A 448 -13.10 8.22 21.34
N ASP A 449 -13.33 9.52 21.53
CA ASP A 449 -12.30 10.42 22.09
C ASP A 449 -11.87 10.00 23.50
N GLY A 450 -12.78 9.55 24.36
CA GLY A 450 -12.41 9.02 25.66
C GLY A 450 -11.64 7.70 25.60
N LEU A 451 -11.86 6.88 24.56
CA LEU A 451 -11.07 5.67 24.32
C LEU A 451 -9.65 6.02 23.82
N LYS A 452 -9.50 7.10 23.04
CA LYS A 452 -8.16 7.62 22.69
C LYS A 452 -7.40 8.09 23.92
N GLU A 453 -8.05 8.82 24.81
CA GLU A 453 -7.44 9.20 26.10
C GLU A 453 -7.08 7.96 26.93
N LYS A 454 -7.89 6.90 26.86
CA LYS A 454 -7.57 5.63 27.53
C LYS A 454 -6.32 4.97 26.97
N LEU A 455 -6.15 4.96 25.65
CA LEU A 455 -4.91 4.48 25.00
C LEU A 455 -3.69 5.26 25.50
N LYS A 456 -3.79 6.60 25.57
CA LYS A 456 -2.72 7.46 26.10
C LYS A 456 -2.40 7.15 27.56
N GLU A 457 -3.42 6.98 28.41
CA GLU A 457 -3.22 6.58 29.81
C GLU A 457 -2.47 5.26 29.94
N ASN A 458 -2.82 4.27 29.12
CA ASN A 458 -2.16 2.96 29.14
C ASN A 458 -0.70 3.09 28.70
N VAL A 459 -0.43 3.85 27.64
CA VAL A 459 0.93 4.17 27.19
C VAL A 459 1.72 4.87 28.30
N MET A 460 1.13 5.82 29.04
CA MET A 460 1.79 6.52 30.15
C MET A 460 2.11 5.61 31.34
N LYS A 461 1.35 4.54 31.55
CA LYS A 461 1.56 3.57 32.64
C LYS A 461 2.58 2.49 32.28
N GLN A 462 2.85 2.29 31.00
CA GLN A 462 3.78 1.25 30.56
C GLN A 462 5.21 1.59 31.00
N GLU A 463 5.82 0.66 31.74
CA GLU A 463 7.23 0.72 32.12
C GLU A 463 8.11 0.35 30.92
N GLY A 464 9.35 0.87 30.88
CA GLY A 464 10.33 0.51 29.84
C GLY A 464 10.30 1.36 28.56
N PHE A 465 9.26 2.15 28.32
CA PHE A 465 9.30 3.16 27.24
C PHE A 465 10.09 4.40 27.68
N ASP A 466 11.05 4.79 26.85
CA ASP A 466 11.70 6.10 26.91
C ASP A 466 10.72 7.23 26.58
N GLU A 467 11.14 8.48 26.82
CA GLU A 467 10.29 9.67 26.65
C GLU A 467 9.86 9.89 25.19
N ASP A 468 10.74 9.65 24.23
CA ASP A 468 10.49 9.85 22.80
C ASP A 468 9.47 8.81 22.31
N THR A 469 9.70 7.52 22.62
CA THR A 469 8.79 6.42 22.29
C THR A 469 7.41 6.67 22.90
N ARG A 470 7.36 7.08 24.18
CA ARG A 470 6.09 7.37 24.87
C ARG A 470 5.33 8.50 24.19
N LYS A 471 6.01 9.59 23.84
CA LYS A 471 5.41 10.72 23.12
C LYS A 471 4.90 10.30 21.74
N ALA A 472 5.66 9.49 21.03
CA ALA A 472 5.28 9.00 19.71
C ALA A 472 4.01 8.12 19.79
N LEU A 473 3.96 7.17 20.71
CA LEU A 473 2.78 6.32 20.95
C LEU A 473 1.54 7.11 21.41
N ILE A 474 1.72 8.20 22.16
CA ILE A 474 0.63 9.12 22.51
C ILE A 474 0.08 9.81 21.25
N ASN A 475 0.94 10.27 20.35
CA ASN A 475 0.50 10.85 19.07
C ASN A 475 -0.21 9.79 18.21
N ALA A 476 0.31 8.56 18.15
CA ALA A 476 -0.35 7.46 17.43
C ALA A 476 -1.77 7.20 17.96
N ALA A 477 -1.98 7.27 19.29
CA ALA A 477 -3.31 7.17 19.90
C ALA A 477 -4.29 8.26 19.41
N GLU A 478 -3.79 9.47 19.10
CA GLU A 478 -4.61 10.57 18.57
C GLU A 478 -5.06 10.32 17.14
N GLU A 479 -4.24 9.65 16.34
CA GLU A 479 -4.53 9.32 14.94
C GLU A 479 -5.52 8.17 14.77
N ILE A 480 -5.73 7.35 15.81
CA ILE A 480 -6.70 6.26 15.78
C ILE A 480 -8.08 6.78 15.40
N ASN A 481 -8.78 6.07 14.53
CA ASN A 481 -10.14 6.41 14.12
C ASN A 481 -11.09 5.23 14.34
N LYS A 482 -12.38 5.44 14.09
CA LYS A 482 -13.41 4.40 14.30
C LYS A 482 -13.19 3.14 13.44
N MET A 483 -12.46 3.24 12.33
CA MET A 483 -12.16 2.13 11.43
C MET A 483 -10.92 1.33 11.85
N ALA A 484 -10.14 1.79 12.84
CA ALA A 484 -8.95 1.09 13.31
C ALA A 484 -9.15 -0.40 13.63
N PRO A 485 -10.29 -0.86 14.21
CA PRO A 485 -10.53 -2.28 14.44
C PRO A 485 -10.51 -3.12 13.16
N ASP A 486 -11.07 -2.61 12.04
CA ASP A 486 -11.14 -3.36 10.78
C ASP A 486 -9.75 -3.64 10.20
N PHE A 487 -8.84 -2.68 10.33
CA PHE A 487 -7.47 -2.80 9.82
C PHE A 487 -6.61 -3.63 10.77
N ASN A 488 -6.63 -3.32 12.06
CA ASN A 488 -5.67 -3.87 13.02
C ASN A 488 -6.06 -5.26 13.55
N LEU A 489 -7.36 -5.52 13.77
CA LEU A 489 -7.79 -6.84 14.26
C LEU A 489 -7.86 -7.86 13.15
N GLY A 490 -8.17 -7.41 11.92
CA GLY A 490 -8.03 -8.23 10.73
C GLY A 490 -6.64 -8.85 10.67
N MET A 491 -5.59 -8.08 10.99
CA MET A 491 -4.18 -8.50 11.04
C MET A 491 -3.82 -9.69 11.89
N LEU A 492 -4.70 -10.08 12.81
CA LEU A 492 -4.44 -11.18 13.72
C LEU A 492 -5.16 -12.47 13.31
N ALA A 493 -5.80 -12.49 12.15
CA ALA A 493 -6.59 -13.63 11.68
C ALA A 493 -5.73 -14.74 11.04
N GLY A 494 -4.56 -14.43 10.49
CA GLY A 494 -3.67 -15.40 9.86
C GLY A 494 -2.20 -15.13 10.18
N LYS A 495 -1.35 -16.15 10.06
CA LYS A 495 0.10 -16.07 10.24
C LYS A 495 0.82 -16.77 9.09
N LEU A 496 1.93 -16.19 8.62
CA LEU A 496 2.82 -16.89 7.69
C LEU A 496 3.43 -18.13 8.36
N ASP A 497 3.31 -19.28 7.70
CA ASP A 497 3.85 -20.56 8.18
C ASP A 497 4.99 -21.10 7.32
N GLY A 498 5.24 -20.47 6.17
CA GLY A 498 6.42 -20.72 5.34
C GLY A 498 6.12 -20.65 3.84
N TYR A 499 7.13 -21.03 3.07
CA TYR A 499 7.11 -21.01 1.62
C TYR A 499 7.53 -22.36 1.06
N GLU A 500 7.09 -22.65 -0.15
CA GLU A 500 7.54 -23.81 -0.93
C GLU A 500 7.54 -23.44 -2.41
N MET A 501 8.51 -23.94 -3.16
CA MET A 501 8.54 -23.81 -4.61
C MET A 501 8.12 -25.12 -5.29
N GLN A 502 7.15 -25.04 -6.19
CA GLN A 502 6.72 -26.14 -7.07
C GLN A 502 6.84 -25.72 -8.53
N GLY A 503 7.93 -26.12 -9.18
CA GLY A 503 8.26 -25.60 -10.52
C GLY A 503 8.53 -24.10 -10.48
N SER A 504 7.84 -23.32 -11.29
CA SER A 504 7.88 -21.84 -11.28
C SER A 504 6.87 -21.21 -10.31
N LYS A 505 6.08 -22.00 -9.58
CA LYS A 505 5.03 -21.52 -8.68
C LYS A 505 5.54 -21.44 -7.25
N MET A 506 5.45 -20.26 -6.66
CA MET A 506 5.68 -20.04 -5.24
C MET A 506 4.38 -20.30 -4.47
N ILE A 507 4.47 -21.20 -3.49
CA ILE A 507 3.40 -21.53 -2.56
C ILE A 507 3.67 -20.80 -1.25
N VAL A 508 2.71 -19.97 -0.85
CA VAL A 508 2.71 -19.28 0.44
C VAL A 508 1.77 -20.01 1.37
N ASN A 509 2.29 -20.52 2.48
CA ASN A 509 1.49 -21.18 3.50
C ASN A 509 1.08 -20.17 4.57
N ILE A 510 -0.23 -19.93 4.69
CA ILE A 510 -0.82 -19.07 5.71
C ILE A 510 -1.65 -19.94 6.64
N ARG A 511 -1.33 -19.89 7.92
CA ARG A 511 -2.01 -20.63 8.97
C ARG A 511 -3.04 -19.75 9.66
N GLU A 512 -4.18 -20.31 10.01
CA GLU A 512 -5.11 -19.66 10.93
C GLU A 512 -4.41 -19.36 12.25
N SER A 513 -4.46 -18.11 12.67
CA SER A 513 -3.97 -17.68 13.97
C SER A 513 -4.82 -18.30 15.08
N ASP A 514 -4.23 -18.55 16.25
CA ASP A 514 -4.99 -19.01 17.40
C ASP A 514 -5.97 -17.93 17.93
N MET A 515 -5.86 -16.68 17.46
CA MET A 515 -6.83 -15.59 17.68
C MET A 515 -7.97 -15.56 16.66
N HIS A 516 -7.86 -16.30 15.54
CA HIS A 516 -8.76 -16.19 14.39
C HIS A 516 -10.23 -16.31 14.79
N LYS A 517 -10.60 -17.39 15.49
CA LYS A 517 -11.98 -17.66 15.92
C LYS A 517 -12.53 -16.54 16.79
N GLN A 518 -11.74 -16.06 17.76
CA GLN A 518 -12.20 -14.99 18.63
C GLN A 518 -12.39 -13.67 17.88
N ILE A 519 -11.51 -13.35 16.92
CA ILE A 519 -11.66 -12.16 16.08
C ILE A 519 -12.90 -12.29 15.18
N GLN A 520 -13.12 -13.47 14.61
CA GLN A 520 -14.29 -13.77 13.80
C GLN A 520 -15.58 -13.59 14.60
N ASP A 521 -15.64 -14.17 15.80
CA ASP A 521 -16.80 -14.10 16.71
C ASP A 521 -17.10 -12.66 17.16
N LEU A 522 -16.07 -11.84 17.38
CA LEU A 522 -16.22 -10.50 17.94
C LEU A 522 -16.50 -9.42 16.89
N PHE A 523 -15.94 -9.55 15.70
CA PHE A 523 -15.84 -8.40 14.78
C PHE A 523 -16.51 -8.61 13.42
N GLU A 524 -17.10 -9.78 13.13
CA GLU A 524 -17.60 -10.13 11.77
C GLU A 524 -16.54 -9.84 10.68
N LEU A 525 -15.26 -9.91 11.05
CA LEU A 525 -14.14 -9.64 10.16
C LEU A 525 -13.85 -10.92 9.36
N ASN A 526 -14.76 -11.27 8.46
CA ASN A 526 -14.51 -12.28 7.46
C ASN A 526 -13.25 -11.89 6.70
N GLN A 527 -12.15 -12.61 6.92
CA GLN A 527 -11.03 -12.75 6.00
C GLN A 527 -10.53 -11.46 5.31
N LYS A 528 -10.74 -10.28 5.88
CA LYS A 528 -10.52 -9.00 5.18
C LYS A 528 -9.08 -8.85 4.71
N GLN A 529 -8.14 -9.47 5.42
CA GLN A 529 -6.75 -9.56 5.01
C GLN A 529 -6.55 -10.39 3.76
N PHE A 530 -7.18 -11.56 3.69
CA PHE A 530 -7.15 -12.42 2.53
C PHE A 530 -7.83 -11.72 1.36
N VAL A 531 -8.99 -11.09 1.59
CA VAL A 531 -9.66 -10.26 0.57
C VAL A 531 -8.74 -9.15 0.09
N LYS A 532 -8.06 -8.43 1.00
CA LYS A 532 -7.12 -7.36 0.64
C LYS A 532 -5.90 -7.90 -0.13
N ALA A 533 -5.35 -9.03 0.29
CA ALA A 533 -4.27 -9.69 -0.44
C ALA A 533 -4.75 -10.05 -1.86
N LEU A 534 -5.89 -10.72 -1.98
CA LEU A 534 -6.49 -11.09 -3.28
C LEU A 534 -6.78 -9.86 -4.16
N ASP A 535 -7.27 -8.76 -3.58
CA ASP A 535 -7.49 -7.49 -4.29
C ASP A 535 -6.19 -6.89 -4.81
N SER A 536 -5.09 -6.93 -4.03
CA SER A 536 -3.76 -6.54 -4.52
C SER A 536 -3.40 -7.31 -5.78
N TYR A 537 -3.70 -8.62 -5.84
CA TYR A 537 -3.47 -9.47 -7.01
C TYR A 537 -4.61 -9.44 -8.07
N GLY A 538 -5.48 -8.42 -8.02
CA GLY A 538 -6.50 -8.17 -9.04
C GLY A 538 -7.80 -8.97 -8.88
N ILE A 539 -7.96 -9.75 -7.81
CA ILE A 539 -9.18 -10.51 -7.51
C ILE A 539 -10.08 -9.66 -6.60
N LYS A 540 -10.96 -8.87 -7.24
CA LYS A 540 -11.86 -7.92 -6.56
C LYS A 540 -13.13 -8.60 -6.05
N LEU A 541 -13.05 -9.23 -4.88
CA LEU A 541 -14.19 -9.97 -4.29
C LEU A 541 -15.41 -9.08 -4.00
N ASP A 542 -15.19 -7.82 -3.64
CA ASP A 542 -16.25 -6.83 -3.37
C ASP A 542 -17.10 -6.50 -4.60
N LYS A 543 -16.57 -6.72 -5.81
CA LYS A 543 -17.26 -6.45 -7.09
C LYS A 543 -17.93 -7.67 -7.69
N MET A 544 -17.73 -8.86 -7.12
CA MET A 544 -18.09 -10.11 -7.78
C MET A 544 -19.33 -10.80 -7.19
N GLU A 545 -20.03 -10.20 -6.22
CA GLU A 545 -21.15 -10.82 -5.46
C GLU A 545 -20.83 -12.22 -4.90
N THR A 546 -19.55 -12.58 -4.83
CA THR A 546 -19.06 -13.92 -4.55
C THR A 546 -18.38 -13.99 -3.18
N THR A 547 -18.58 -15.10 -2.47
CA THR A 547 -17.94 -15.34 -1.17
C THR A 547 -16.54 -15.92 -1.37
N PHE A 548 -15.65 -15.73 -0.39
CA PHE A 548 -14.31 -16.32 -0.41
C PHE A 548 -14.33 -17.83 -0.70
N ASP A 549 -15.31 -18.55 -0.14
CA ASP A 549 -15.50 -19.99 -0.35
C ASP A 549 -15.71 -20.39 -1.84
N GLN A 550 -16.10 -19.45 -2.71
CA GLN A 550 -16.25 -19.70 -4.14
C GLN A 550 -14.92 -19.63 -4.93
N TYR A 551 -13.88 -19.01 -4.36
CA TYR A 551 -12.52 -18.96 -4.94
C TYR A 551 -11.59 -20.03 -4.38
N VAL A 552 -11.92 -20.51 -3.19
CA VAL A 552 -11.13 -21.54 -2.53
C VAL A 552 -11.30 -22.87 -3.24
N LYS A 553 -10.17 -23.40 -3.72
CA LYS A 553 -10.04 -24.79 -4.13
C LYS A 553 -9.63 -25.63 -2.91
N ILE A 554 -9.87 -26.93 -2.99
CA ILE A 554 -9.52 -27.88 -1.93
C ILE A 554 -8.69 -28.99 -2.56
N ASP A 555 -7.48 -29.18 -2.04
CA ASP A 555 -6.59 -30.28 -2.45
C ASP A 555 -7.09 -31.64 -1.93
N ALA A 556 -6.50 -32.72 -2.43
CA ALA A 556 -6.88 -34.09 -2.04
C ALA A 556 -6.68 -34.37 -0.53
N ASP A 557 -5.80 -33.62 0.13
CA ASP A 557 -5.53 -33.70 1.57
C ASP A 557 -6.47 -32.82 2.41
N GLY A 558 -7.38 -32.07 1.77
CA GLY A 558 -8.30 -31.14 2.42
C GLY A 558 -7.76 -29.71 2.59
N THR A 559 -6.52 -29.44 2.14
CA THR A 559 -5.94 -28.09 2.23
C THR A 559 -6.70 -27.12 1.33
N LYS A 560 -7.21 -26.04 1.94
CA LYS A 560 -7.86 -24.94 1.21
C LYS A 560 -6.79 -24.09 0.54
N TYR A 561 -6.99 -23.68 -0.69
CA TYR A 561 -6.04 -22.81 -1.38
C TYR A 561 -6.69 -21.89 -2.41
N VAL A 562 -5.99 -20.80 -2.74
CA VAL A 562 -6.31 -19.92 -3.86
C VAL A 562 -5.08 -19.82 -4.76
N GLU A 563 -5.27 -20.01 -6.06
CA GLU A 563 -4.25 -19.75 -7.08
C GLU A 563 -4.54 -18.41 -7.73
N LEU A 564 -3.49 -17.61 -7.88
CA LEU A 564 -3.62 -16.32 -8.54
C LEU A 564 -3.35 -16.47 -10.04
N PRO A 565 -4.26 -16.02 -10.90
CA PRO A 565 -4.04 -16.06 -12.34
C PRO A 565 -2.84 -15.18 -12.72
N MET A 566 -1.99 -15.66 -13.62
CA MET A 566 -1.09 -14.78 -14.36
C MET A 566 -1.88 -14.11 -15.50
N SER A 567 -1.44 -12.93 -15.92
CA SER A 567 -1.96 -12.28 -17.13
C SER A 567 -1.76 -13.16 -18.37
N GLU A 568 -0.69 -13.97 -18.41
CA GLU A 568 -0.39 -14.92 -19.49
C GLU A 568 0.43 -16.13 -18.96
N GLY A 569 -0.19 -17.25 -18.55
CA GLY A 569 0.54 -18.50 -18.21
C GLY A 569 0.00 -19.31 -17.02
N GLU A 570 0.78 -20.30 -16.55
CA GLU A 570 0.50 -21.04 -15.31
C GLU A 570 0.60 -20.11 -14.09
N PRO A 571 -0.19 -20.34 -13.01
CA PRO A 571 -0.19 -19.47 -11.84
C PRO A 571 1.21 -19.38 -11.19
N ALA A 572 1.78 -18.17 -11.06
CA ALA A 572 3.05 -17.98 -10.36
C ALA A 572 2.92 -18.08 -8.83
N LEU A 573 1.70 -17.91 -8.30
CA LEU A 573 1.43 -17.88 -6.87
C LEU A 573 0.26 -18.76 -6.47
N ARG A 574 0.43 -19.43 -5.33
CA ARG A 574 -0.61 -20.17 -4.64
C ARG A 574 -0.58 -19.87 -3.15
N PHE A 575 -1.71 -19.50 -2.58
CA PHE A 575 -1.88 -19.34 -1.14
C PHE A 575 -2.56 -20.57 -0.57
N ASN A 576 -1.88 -21.28 0.31
CA ASN A 576 -2.47 -22.35 1.12
C ASN A 576 -2.98 -21.79 2.44
N PHE A 577 -4.19 -22.18 2.82
CA PHE A 577 -4.82 -21.84 4.09
C PHE A 577 -4.82 -23.07 4.99
N LEU A 578 -3.86 -23.09 5.90
CA LEU A 578 -3.66 -24.18 6.85
C LEU A 578 -4.51 -23.93 8.11
N PRO A 579 -5.09 -24.98 8.71
CA PRO A 579 -5.80 -24.85 9.97
C PRO A 579 -4.85 -24.46 11.13
N GLU A 580 -5.42 -23.97 12.23
CA GLU A 580 -4.68 -23.68 13.46
C GLU A 580 -3.85 -24.91 13.91
N ASP A 581 -2.58 -24.69 14.25
CA ASP A 581 -1.72 -25.70 14.87
C ASP A 581 -1.60 -25.42 16.36
N LEU A 582 -2.19 -26.32 17.14
CA LEU A 582 -2.27 -26.19 18.59
C LEU A 582 -0.91 -26.24 19.29
N ASN A 583 0.17 -26.61 18.59
CA ASN A 583 1.54 -26.65 19.11
C ASN A 583 2.34 -25.37 18.85
N LYS A 584 1.89 -24.49 17.94
CA LYS A 584 2.54 -23.20 17.65
C LYS A 584 1.66 -22.03 18.13
N LYS A 585 1.34 -22.03 19.43
CA LYS A 585 0.58 -20.93 20.04
C LYS A 585 1.49 -19.74 20.31
N ASP A 586 0.95 -18.55 20.08
CA ASP A 586 1.58 -17.32 20.49
C ASP A 586 1.21 -17.03 21.95
N GLU A 587 2.21 -17.00 22.83
CA GLU A 587 1.98 -16.81 24.27
C GLU A 587 1.28 -15.48 24.58
N ARG A 588 1.51 -14.44 23.77
CA ARG A 588 0.88 -13.13 23.94
C ARG A 588 -0.63 -13.20 23.73
N ASN A 589 -1.07 -14.08 22.84
CA ASN A 589 -2.48 -14.24 22.51
C ASN A 589 -3.29 -14.78 23.70
N ALA A 590 -2.66 -15.44 24.68
CA ALA A 590 -3.35 -15.88 25.89
C ALA A 590 -3.87 -14.71 26.74
N GLU A 591 -3.05 -13.66 26.91
CA GLU A 591 -3.44 -12.47 27.65
C GLU A 591 -4.50 -11.66 26.88
N VAL A 592 -4.29 -11.47 25.58
CA VAL A 592 -5.26 -10.78 24.71
C VAL A 592 -6.62 -11.49 24.74
N LYS A 593 -6.64 -12.84 24.61
CA LYS A 593 -7.86 -13.66 24.71
C LYS A 593 -8.62 -13.41 25.99
N LYS A 594 -7.91 -13.39 27.11
CA LYS A 594 -8.48 -13.14 28.43
C LYS A 594 -9.11 -11.75 28.48
N LYS A 595 -8.40 -10.72 28.01
CA LYS A 595 -8.91 -9.34 27.98
C LYS A 595 -10.14 -9.16 27.09
N PHE A 596 -10.18 -9.85 25.95
CA PHE A 596 -11.34 -9.86 25.06
C PHE A 596 -12.56 -10.52 25.71
N ALA A 597 -12.35 -11.65 26.40
CA ALA A 597 -13.41 -12.33 27.12
C ALA A 597 -13.96 -11.50 28.30
N GLU A 598 -13.07 -10.83 29.05
CA GLU A 598 -13.44 -9.90 30.12
C GLU A 598 -14.30 -8.75 29.56
N THR A 599 -13.84 -8.11 28.48
CA THR A 599 -14.54 -7.01 27.81
C THR A 599 -15.91 -7.43 27.28
N ALA A 600 -16.01 -8.61 26.66
CA ALA A 600 -17.27 -9.14 26.15
C ALA A 600 -18.27 -9.45 27.29
N THR A 601 -17.77 -10.03 28.39
CA THR A 601 -18.59 -10.37 29.56
C THR A 601 -19.12 -9.10 30.24
N GLU A 602 -18.27 -8.09 30.43
CA GLU A 602 -18.65 -6.81 31.01
C GLU A 602 -19.71 -6.11 30.13
N TRP A 603 -19.47 -6.05 28.82
CA TRP A 603 -20.41 -5.45 27.88
C TRP A 603 -21.78 -6.16 27.88
N ALA A 604 -21.81 -7.50 27.82
CA ALA A 604 -23.07 -8.25 27.88
C ALA A 604 -23.86 -8.02 29.18
N GLY A 605 -23.16 -7.78 30.28
CA GLY A 605 -23.76 -7.48 31.58
C GLY A 605 -24.43 -6.11 31.67
N ILE A 606 -24.02 -5.13 30.86
CA ILE A 606 -24.49 -3.74 30.94
C ILE A 606 -25.25 -3.26 29.70
N ASN A 607 -25.06 -3.91 28.55
CA ASN A 607 -25.64 -3.51 27.27
C ASN A 607 -27.15 -3.76 27.26
N ILE A 608 -27.92 -2.73 26.87
CA ILE A 608 -29.38 -2.81 26.65
C ILE A 608 -29.77 -2.57 25.19
N ARG A 609 -28.80 -2.40 24.30
CA ARG A 609 -29.04 -1.98 22.92
C ARG A 609 -29.63 -3.08 22.06
N ALA A 610 -29.32 -4.35 22.36
CA ALA A 610 -29.92 -5.47 21.63
C ALA A 610 -31.43 -5.48 21.87
N GLU A 611 -31.84 -5.24 23.11
CA GLU A 611 -33.20 -5.13 23.59
C GLU A 611 -33.90 -3.90 22.98
N ILE A 612 -33.23 -2.74 22.97
CA ILE A 612 -33.71 -1.53 22.29
C ILE A 612 -33.98 -1.78 20.81
N ASN A 613 -33.01 -2.34 20.08
CA ASN A 613 -33.17 -2.60 18.65
C ASN A 613 -34.25 -3.67 18.38
N SER A 614 -34.37 -4.67 19.24
CA SER A 614 -35.40 -5.71 19.13
C SER A 614 -36.80 -5.12 19.31
N ALA A 615 -37.02 -4.36 20.38
CA ALA A 615 -38.30 -3.72 20.67
C ALA A 615 -38.72 -2.78 19.54
N MET A 616 -37.78 -2.03 18.95
CA MET A 616 -38.08 -1.04 17.92
C MET A 616 -38.11 -1.59 16.49
N LYS A 617 -37.89 -2.89 16.28
CA LYS A 617 -37.73 -3.46 14.94
C LYS A 617 -38.92 -3.13 14.02
N GLU A 618 -40.14 -3.35 14.51
CA GLU A 618 -41.36 -3.12 13.74
C GLU A 618 -41.58 -1.63 13.43
N LEU A 619 -41.31 -0.73 14.39
CA LEU A 619 -41.43 0.72 14.21
C LEU A 619 -40.53 1.27 13.09
N LYS A 620 -39.40 0.59 12.87
CA LYS A 620 -38.42 0.94 11.83
C LYS A 620 -38.84 0.43 10.46
N GLU A 621 -39.35 -0.79 10.38
CA GLU A 621 -39.61 -1.49 9.13
C GLU A 621 -40.93 -1.05 8.46
N SER A 622 -41.89 -0.53 9.23
CA SER A 622 -43.21 -0.13 8.70
C SER A 622 -43.68 1.21 9.28
N LYS A 623 -44.21 2.08 8.43
CA LYS A 623 -44.85 3.34 8.85
C LYS A 623 -46.18 3.07 9.57
N GLU A 624 -46.89 2.02 9.15
CA GLU A 624 -48.14 1.55 9.74
C GLU A 624 -47.94 1.03 11.16
N ALA A 625 -46.75 0.50 11.47
CA ALA A 625 -46.40 0.08 12.83
C ALA A 625 -46.14 1.26 13.78
N ARG A 626 -46.01 2.50 13.28
CA ARG A 626 -45.76 3.70 14.10
C ARG A 626 -47.07 4.18 14.72
N THR A 627 -47.55 3.45 15.72
CA THR A 627 -48.76 3.78 16.48
C THR A 627 -48.39 4.09 17.93
N SER A 628 -49.26 4.83 18.62
CA SER A 628 -49.11 5.04 20.07
C SER A 628 -49.03 3.72 20.83
N GLU A 629 -49.83 2.72 20.46
CA GLU A 629 -49.90 1.42 21.13
C GLU A 629 -48.58 0.65 21.00
N ASN A 630 -48.01 0.62 19.79
CA ASN A 630 -46.73 -0.05 19.57
C ASN A 630 -45.58 0.66 20.32
N ILE A 631 -45.59 2.00 20.39
CA ILE A 631 -44.61 2.74 21.20
C ILE A 631 -44.77 2.44 22.70
N ASP A 632 -46.00 2.32 23.20
CA ASP A 632 -46.26 1.94 24.59
C ASP A 632 -45.78 0.51 24.88
N SER A 633 -45.91 -0.42 23.91
CA SER A 633 -45.34 -1.77 24.00
C SER A 633 -43.81 -1.73 24.09
N VAL A 634 -43.15 -0.96 23.22
CA VAL A 634 -41.69 -0.75 23.28
C VAL A 634 -41.28 -0.17 24.62
N SER A 635 -42.02 0.81 25.14
CA SER A 635 -41.77 1.42 26.44
C SER A 635 -41.79 0.40 27.57
N PHE A 636 -42.82 -0.46 27.59
CA PHE A 636 -42.97 -1.50 28.59
C PHE A 636 -41.83 -2.53 28.54
N GLU A 637 -41.47 -3.00 27.34
CA GLU A 637 -40.35 -3.91 27.14
C GLU A 637 -39.03 -3.31 27.62
N LEU A 638 -38.74 -2.07 27.23
CA LEU A 638 -37.54 -1.37 27.66
C LEU A 638 -37.47 -1.18 29.16
N GLN A 639 -38.58 -0.82 29.80
CA GLN A 639 -38.62 -0.63 31.25
C GLN A 639 -38.29 -1.92 32.00
N ALA A 640 -38.80 -3.07 31.55
CA ALA A 640 -38.49 -4.37 32.13
C ALA A 640 -36.99 -4.71 32.03
N GLN A 641 -36.35 -4.38 30.90
CA GLN A 641 -34.91 -4.60 30.69
C GLN A 641 -34.06 -3.67 31.55
N LEU A 642 -34.48 -2.41 31.70
CA LEU A 642 -33.84 -1.45 32.58
C LEU A 642 -33.88 -1.90 34.06
N ASP A 643 -34.97 -2.56 34.48
CA ASP A 643 -35.07 -3.15 35.81
C ASP A 643 -34.10 -4.32 36.01
N ASP A 644 -34.00 -5.22 35.05
CA ASP A 644 -33.06 -6.37 35.11
C ASP A 644 -31.59 -5.92 35.20
N LYS A 645 -31.21 -4.93 34.38
CA LYS A 645 -29.82 -4.44 34.29
C LYS A 645 -29.41 -3.46 35.40
N LYS A 646 -30.31 -3.16 36.34
CA LYS A 646 -30.08 -2.23 37.46
C LYS A 646 -29.51 -0.89 36.99
N VAL A 647 -30.13 -0.29 35.96
CA VAL A 647 -29.77 1.06 35.49
C VAL A 647 -30.19 2.14 36.49
N SER A 648 -29.56 3.31 36.40
CA SER A 648 -29.80 4.42 37.32
C SER A 648 -31.20 5.03 37.14
N ALA A 649 -31.69 5.75 38.15
CA ALA A 649 -32.95 6.49 38.03
C ALA A 649 -32.89 7.57 36.93
N GLU A 650 -31.73 8.20 36.76
CA GLU A 650 -31.48 9.19 35.70
C GLU A 650 -31.60 8.58 34.30
N ASP A 651 -31.02 7.39 34.08
CA ASP A 651 -31.14 6.68 32.80
C ASP A 651 -32.60 6.35 32.46
N ARG A 652 -33.39 5.95 33.47
CA ARG A 652 -34.84 5.65 33.31
C ARG A 652 -35.63 6.90 32.94
N GLU A 653 -35.32 8.03 33.57
CA GLU A 653 -35.96 9.31 33.27
C GLU A 653 -35.63 9.78 31.85
N GLN A 654 -34.36 9.70 31.45
CA GLN A 654 -33.93 10.03 30.09
C GLN A 654 -34.60 9.12 29.04
N MET A 655 -34.64 7.80 29.29
CA MET A 655 -35.32 6.85 28.40
C MET A 655 -36.81 7.19 28.26
N SER A 656 -37.49 7.44 29.38
CA SER A 656 -38.91 7.82 29.39
C SER A 656 -39.17 9.11 28.61
N SER A 657 -38.27 10.09 28.74
CA SER A 657 -38.33 11.33 27.97
C SER A 657 -38.18 11.09 26.47
N LEU A 658 -37.22 10.25 26.06
CA LEU A 658 -37.01 9.90 24.65
C LEU A 658 -38.23 9.17 24.05
N ILE A 659 -38.83 8.25 24.79
CA ILE A 659 -40.05 7.55 24.38
C ILE A 659 -41.22 8.53 24.26
N SER A 660 -41.39 9.45 25.22
CA SER A 660 -42.42 10.48 25.16
C SER A 660 -42.26 11.39 23.94
N ASN A 661 -41.02 11.78 23.62
CA ASN A 661 -40.70 12.59 22.44
C ASN A 661 -40.97 11.83 21.14
N LEU A 662 -40.63 10.54 21.10
CA LEU A 662 -40.95 9.66 19.97
C LEU A 662 -42.46 9.61 19.74
N LYS A 663 -43.24 9.47 20.81
CA LYS A 663 -44.71 9.45 20.78
C LYS A 663 -45.31 10.77 20.27
N SER A 664 -44.78 11.92 20.70
CA SER A 664 -45.27 13.23 20.22
C SER A 664 -44.93 13.50 18.75
N SER A 665 -43.94 12.81 18.19
CA SER A 665 -43.51 12.97 16.80
C SER A 665 -44.24 12.09 15.79
N LEU A 666 -45.26 11.30 16.21
CA LEU A 666 -45.98 10.36 15.34
C LEU A 666 -46.52 10.96 14.04
N ASP A 667 -46.98 12.21 14.08
CA ASP A 667 -47.57 12.90 12.93
C ASP A 667 -46.53 13.54 11.99
N ASN A 668 -45.23 13.49 12.35
CA ASN A 668 -44.14 14.07 11.58
C ASN A 668 -43.04 13.03 11.32
N GLU A 669 -42.94 12.58 10.06
CA GLU A 669 -42.05 11.49 9.68
C GLU A 669 -40.55 11.79 9.88
N GLU A 670 -40.12 13.02 9.60
CA GLU A 670 -38.74 13.44 9.77
C GLU A 670 -38.38 13.47 11.26
N GLU A 671 -39.23 14.11 12.06
CA GLU A 671 -39.04 14.21 13.52
C GLU A 671 -39.09 12.82 14.18
N PHE A 672 -40.03 11.96 13.78
CA PHE A 672 -40.11 10.58 14.28
C PHE A 672 -38.83 9.81 14.00
N THR A 673 -38.32 9.92 12.78
CA THR A 673 -37.07 9.24 12.37
C THR A 673 -35.89 9.78 13.18
N GLU A 674 -35.83 11.08 13.44
CA GLU A 674 -34.82 11.70 14.30
C GLU A 674 -34.92 11.16 15.74
N LYS A 675 -36.10 11.19 16.38
CA LYS A 675 -36.28 10.71 17.76
C LYS A 675 -36.03 9.22 17.90
N LEU A 676 -36.43 8.42 16.90
CA LEU A 676 -36.13 6.99 16.86
C LEU A 676 -34.62 6.75 16.82
N ASN A 677 -33.89 7.57 16.04
CA ASN A 677 -32.43 7.51 15.99
C ASN A 677 -31.77 7.98 17.30
N GLN A 678 -32.35 8.95 18.01
CA GLN A 678 -31.89 9.35 19.35
C GLN A 678 -32.04 8.20 20.34
N LEU A 679 -33.20 7.52 20.35
CA LEU A 679 -33.46 6.35 21.18
C LEU A 679 -32.51 5.19 20.88
N ARG A 680 -32.20 4.92 19.61
CA ARG A 680 -31.21 3.91 19.18
C ARG A 680 -29.77 4.20 19.62
N LYS A 681 -29.45 5.48 19.83
CA LYS A 681 -28.15 5.96 20.29
C LYS A 681 -28.08 6.15 21.80
N PHE A 682 -29.18 5.92 22.51
CA PHE A 682 -29.21 5.98 23.96
C PHE A 682 -28.18 5.01 24.55
N LEU A 683 -27.45 5.50 25.55
CA LEU A 683 -26.56 4.72 26.38
C LEU A 683 -26.86 5.03 27.84
N THR A 684 -26.91 3.98 28.64
CA THR A 684 -26.93 4.09 30.09
C THR A 684 -25.63 4.67 30.62
N LYS A 685 -25.63 5.18 31.86
CA LYS A 685 -24.41 5.64 32.52
C LYS A 685 -23.30 4.58 32.52
N LYS A 686 -23.62 3.32 32.79
CA LYS A 686 -22.64 2.22 32.77
C LYS A 686 -22.04 1.99 31.38
N GLU A 687 -22.86 2.02 30.33
CA GLU A 687 -22.37 1.88 28.95
C GLU A 687 -21.50 3.08 28.54
N LYS A 688 -21.87 4.31 28.95
CA LYS A 688 -21.07 5.52 28.74
C LYS A 688 -19.71 5.39 29.42
N ASP A 689 -19.68 5.01 30.70
CA ASP A 689 -18.45 4.81 31.46
C ASP A 689 -17.57 3.72 30.82
N PHE A 690 -18.17 2.62 30.39
CA PHE A 690 -17.47 1.50 29.74
C PHE A 690 -16.81 1.89 28.42
N LEU A 691 -17.52 2.68 27.59
CA LEU A 691 -17.06 3.19 26.29
C LEU A 691 -16.30 4.52 26.40
N ALA A 692 -16.09 5.03 27.62
CA ALA A 692 -15.49 6.35 27.87
C ALA A 692 -16.18 7.49 27.08
N VAL A 693 -17.51 7.44 26.96
CA VAL A 693 -18.31 8.52 26.35
C VAL A 693 -18.54 9.59 27.42
N LYS A 694 -18.16 10.84 27.09
CA LYS A 694 -18.34 12.00 27.98
C LYS A 694 -19.73 12.59 27.86
#